data_AF-A0A9D1VB71-F1
#
_entry.id   AF-A0A9D1VB71-F1
#
_cell.length_a   1.000
_cell.length_b   1.000
_cell.length_c   1.000
_cell.angle_alpha   90.00
_cell.angle_beta   90.00
_cell.angle_gamma   90.00
#
_symmetry.space_group_name_H-M   'P 1'
#
loop_
_entity.id
_entity.type
_entity.pdbx_description
1 polymer ?
#
loop_
_entity_poly.entity_id
_entity_poly.type
_entity_poly.pdbx_seq_one_letter_code
_entity_poly.pdbx_strand_id
1 'polypeptide(L)'
;LKEEPAESCPLSAESRQLASLMSGQRMLPLRVEGDFLVGRSPKGEGAPFCVMSGSELLWKGGADEPFRVPTRALGHVYLLAEEARNIHWQDLRWESPKEAKEAKSATPTPAQTLTLRAADEGVLPGSEDAAPALRRLLSKARSLAAEQGCAVTIELEEGDYHLRATGALPMSLYISNHDQQELHRVGLPLVDLHDITLVGHETRFISHGMMLPALVMDSSRVTLKGIRFDQATPFYSEGRIVAADENGTTLAMTPASSWSLTKDGRFVNTGTTDTADGPQRWFAGINHAIAFHPDGRMVPTGASGDIAWSPRAEAVGDGQLRFPVNAAEKGLSVGDILTLRGYWRPHPCMVVYRCEGLTLDDVVFHDSMGMALIAQRSADICIRGGGCIRKPGFMHTASADATHFSNCRGHIDVSGALYEGMMDDAINVHSTSLEIEQVRSPREIVCRYRHPQAIGFEVVLPGEALQFIHGQTLQNTKETGRAQAVTKLDEEHLLIRLEAPLPEGIEAGDALENADWYPSVSFCGNTIRHNRARGSLFTTPRPILVEGNRFIWSSGSAILLAGDAQGWYESGRCLDLTIRGNLFEHNLTNIFGYTEGIISIYPEVRKPEEQTERYHGNILIEGNTFLTHRVPLLFAISARGIRFRNNKVVFDDSYAPMHDEQPYVLRHCEDVELQPLSREGSAPGIEGAPLKP
;
A
#
# COMPACT_ATOMS: atom_id res chain seq x y z
N LEU A 1 37.97 -24.38 34.97
CA LEU A 1 36.53 -24.38 35.28
C LEU A 1 35.85 -25.07 34.13
N LYS A 2 35.19 -26.21 34.37
CA LYS A 2 34.38 -26.88 33.33
C LYS A 2 33.19 -25.97 33.07
N GLU A 3 33.04 -25.46 31.85
CA GLU A 3 31.81 -24.77 31.45
C GLU A 3 30.66 -25.77 31.58
N GLU A 4 29.65 -25.43 32.39
CA GLU A 4 28.40 -26.17 32.40
C GLU A 4 27.78 -26.10 31.00
N PRO A 5 27.16 -27.19 30.50
CA PRO A 5 26.48 -27.15 29.22
C PRO A 5 25.37 -26.09 29.28
N ALA A 6 25.32 -25.19 28.28
CA ALA A 6 24.28 -24.19 28.18
C ALA A 6 22.90 -24.85 28.30
N GLU A 7 22.04 -24.38 29.22
CA GLU A 7 20.65 -24.85 29.29
C GLU A 7 19.96 -24.47 27.97
N SER A 8 19.34 -25.47 27.33
CA SER A 8 18.55 -25.26 26.12
C SER A 8 17.05 -25.31 26.46
N CYS A 9 16.30 -24.33 25.96
CA CYS A 9 14.86 -24.23 26.16
C CYS A 9 14.11 -24.33 24.81
N PRO A 10 12.94 -24.98 24.76
CA PRO A 10 12.09 -24.95 23.56
C PRO A 10 11.54 -23.55 23.33
N LEU A 11 11.04 -23.28 22.12
CA LEU A 11 10.29 -22.06 21.81
C LEU A 11 9.13 -21.84 22.79
N SER A 12 8.86 -20.57 23.14
CA SER A 12 7.69 -20.19 23.93
C SER A 12 6.36 -20.64 23.28
N ALA A 13 5.27 -20.62 24.07
CA ALA A 13 3.93 -20.91 23.52
C ALA A 13 3.53 -19.89 22.44
N GLU A 14 3.85 -18.61 22.65
CA GLU A 14 3.60 -17.53 21.70
C GLU A 14 4.37 -17.75 20.39
N SER A 15 5.68 -17.99 20.46
CA SER A 15 6.53 -18.26 19.29
C SER A 15 6.08 -19.51 18.52
N ARG A 16 5.61 -20.56 19.21
CA ARG A 16 5.04 -21.74 18.54
C ARG A 16 3.72 -21.45 17.84
N GLN A 17 2.88 -20.60 18.43
CA GLN A 17 1.61 -20.23 17.84
C GLN A 17 1.79 -19.32 16.61
N LEU A 18 2.67 -18.34 16.69
CA LEU A 18 3.10 -17.54 15.53
C LEU A 18 3.69 -18.44 14.45
N ALA A 19 4.55 -19.38 14.80
CA ALA A 19 5.09 -20.33 13.83
C ALA A 19 4.04 -21.22 13.18
N SER A 20 2.96 -21.55 13.89
CA SER A 20 1.82 -22.27 13.32
C SER A 20 0.98 -21.39 12.38
N LEU A 21 0.81 -20.10 12.67
CA LEU A 21 0.10 -19.16 11.80
C LEU A 21 0.87 -18.88 10.50
N MET A 22 2.20 -18.83 10.62
CA MET A 22 3.12 -18.67 9.51
C MET A 22 3.45 -20.01 8.84
N SER A 23 2.93 -21.14 9.34
CA SER A 23 3.11 -22.43 8.69
C SER A 23 2.47 -22.41 7.30
N GLY A 24 3.22 -22.84 6.29
CA GLY A 24 2.87 -22.65 4.88
C GLY A 24 3.60 -21.52 4.17
N GLN A 25 4.09 -20.52 4.91
CA GLN A 25 5.03 -19.53 4.37
C GLN A 25 6.44 -20.12 4.26
N ARG A 26 7.20 -19.63 3.27
CA ARG A 26 8.62 -19.97 3.10
C ARG A 26 9.48 -19.37 4.20
N MET A 27 9.02 -18.27 4.80
CA MET A 27 9.71 -17.52 5.83
C MET A 27 8.95 -17.58 7.15
N LEU A 28 9.68 -17.82 8.24
CA LEU A 28 9.19 -17.81 9.59
C LEU A 28 9.94 -16.74 10.40
N PRO A 29 9.28 -15.64 10.80
CA PRO A 29 9.82 -14.74 11.82
C PRO A 29 9.71 -15.40 13.21
N LEU A 30 10.79 -15.35 13.98
CA LEU A 30 10.82 -15.80 15.38
C LEU A 30 11.34 -14.69 16.26
N ARG A 31 10.62 -14.43 17.34
CA ARG A 31 11.06 -13.53 18.40
C ARG A 31 12.27 -14.12 19.11
N VAL A 32 13.26 -13.28 19.40
CA VAL A 32 14.48 -13.68 20.10
C VAL A 32 14.22 -13.81 21.61
N GLU A 33 14.41 -15.02 22.12
CA GLU A 33 14.22 -15.36 23.55
C GLU A 33 15.51 -15.84 24.24
N GLY A 34 16.61 -15.94 23.48
CA GLY A 34 17.93 -16.34 23.96
C GLY A 34 19.07 -15.67 23.18
N ASP A 35 20.30 -16.05 23.51
CA ASP A 35 21.55 -15.53 22.94
C ASP A 35 22.01 -16.32 21.71
N PHE A 36 21.57 -17.58 21.59
CA PHE A 36 21.71 -18.37 20.38
C PHE A 36 20.43 -19.09 20.03
N LEU A 37 20.09 -19.07 18.74
CA LEU A 37 19.12 -19.99 18.17
C LEU A 37 19.88 -21.20 17.62
N VAL A 38 19.47 -22.39 18.05
CA VAL A 38 20.01 -23.67 17.60
C VAL A 38 18.89 -24.51 17.01
N GLY A 39 19.19 -25.19 15.92
CA GLY A 39 18.23 -26.06 15.27
C GLY A 39 18.84 -26.84 14.12
N ARG A 40 17.96 -27.44 13.32
CA ARG A 40 18.32 -28.08 12.06
C ARG A 40 17.44 -27.50 10.96
N SER A 41 18.00 -27.38 9.76
CA SER A 41 17.21 -27.05 8.60
C SER A 41 16.18 -28.16 8.30
N PRO A 42 15.03 -27.84 7.67
CA PRO A 42 13.99 -28.82 7.40
C PRO A 42 14.47 -30.03 6.57
N LYS A 43 13.87 -31.20 6.81
CA LYS A 43 14.09 -32.42 6.01
C LYS A 43 13.25 -32.34 4.72
N GLY A 44 13.89 -32.05 3.59
CA GLY A 44 13.24 -31.90 2.27
C GLY A 44 14.24 -31.98 1.11
N GLU A 45 13.78 -31.83 -0.13
CA GLU A 45 14.53 -32.04 -1.40
C GLU A 45 15.66 -31.01 -1.67
N GLY A 46 16.52 -30.71 -0.69
CA GLY A 46 17.74 -29.94 -0.92
C GLY A 46 17.56 -28.43 -1.10
N ALA A 47 16.38 -27.87 -0.83
CA ALA A 47 16.11 -26.44 -0.91
C ALA A 47 17.08 -25.61 -0.04
N PRO A 48 17.63 -24.49 -0.55
CA PRO A 48 18.46 -23.59 0.23
C PRO A 48 17.72 -23.08 1.48
N PHE A 49 18.29 -23.33 2.67
CA PHE A 49 17.80 -22.81 3.94
C PHE A 49 18.71 -21.69 4.45
N CYS A 50 18.11 -20.59 4.87
CA CYS A 50 18.80 -19.38 5.32
C CYS A 50 18.23 -18.94 6.67
N VAL A 51 19.12 -18.52 7.58
CA VAL A 51 18.75 -17.79 8.81
C VAL A 51 19.28 -16.37 8.70
N MET A 52 18.41 -15.38 8.90
CA MET A 52 18.72 -13.98 8.69
C MET A 52 18.37 -13.13 9.92
N SER A 53 19.09 -12.02 10.09
CA SER A 53 18.80 -10.99 11.10
C SER A 53 17.78 -9.95 10.64
N GLY A 54 17.22 -10.13 9.44
CA GLY A 54 16.43 -9.10 8.74
C GLY A 54 17.27 -8.21 7.83
N SER A 55 18.54 -7.98 8.15
CA SER A 55 19.47 -7.19 7.33
C SER A 55 20.71 -7.95 6.86
N GLU A 56 21.05 -9.09 7.47
CA GLU A 56 22.20 -9.92 7.08
C GLU A 56 21.85 -11.42 7.09
N LEU A 57 22.59 -12.18 6.27
CA LEU A 57 22.59 -13.63 6.30
C LEU A 57 23.47 -14.10 7.46
N LEU A 58 22.88 -14.75 8.45
CA LEU A 58 23.59 -15.28 9.62
C LEU A 58 24.10 -16.71 9.38
N TRP A 59 23.34 -17.50 8.61
CA TRP A 59 23.68 -18.87 8.27
C TRP A 59 22.96 -19.30 6.98
N LYS A 60 23.59 -20.16 6.18
CA LYS A 60 22.99 -20.82 5.01
C LYS A 60 23.53 -22.25 4.89
N GLY A 61 22.67 -23.20 4.53
CA GLY A 61 23.03 -24.60 4.37
C GLY A 61 21.95 -25.41 3.67
N GLY A 62 22.26 -26.68 3.41
CA GLY A 62 21.36 -27.65 2.78
C GLY A 62 20.32 -28.22 3.74
N ALA A 63 19.63 -29.28 3.31
CA ALA A 63 18.61 -29.96 4.09
C ALA A 63 19.20 -30.78 5.26
N ASP A 64 18.48 -30.81 6.39
CA ASP A 64 18.87 -31.51 7.63
C ASP A 64 20.26 -31.13 8.18
N GLU A 65 20.73 -29.92 7.94
CA GLU A 65 22.00 -29.40 8.47
C GLU A 65 21.79 -28.69 9.81
N PRO A 66 22.62 -28.98 10.83
CA PRO A 66 22.56 -28.28 12.10
C PRO A 66 23.11 -26.86 11.97
N PHE A 67 22.48 -25.92 12.66
CA PHE A 67 22.93 -24.53 12.73
C PHE A 67 22.90 -24.02 14.16
N ARG A 68 23.75 -23.02 14.41
CA ARG A 68 23.82 -22.28 15.67
C ARG A 68 24.15 -20.83 15.35
N VAL A 69 23.18 -19.94 15.49
CA VAL A 69 23.34 -18.52 15.13
C VAL A 69 23.29 -17.64 16.38
N PRO A 70 24.18 -16.65 16.50
CA PRO A 70 24.10 -15.65 17.56
C PRO A 70 22.93 -14.71 17.32
N THR A 71 22.23 -14.33 18.39
CA THR A 71 21.05 -13.45 18.35
C THR A 71 21.19 -12.22 19.24
N ARG A 72 22.43 -11.92 19.66
CA ARG A 72 22.74 -10.72 20.43
C ARG A 72 22.34 -9.48 19.63
N ALA A 73 21.65 -8.54 20.29
CA ALA A 73 21.12 -7.30 19.71
C ALA A 73 19.99 -7.45 18.67
N LEU A 74 19.42 -8.66 18.51
CA LEU A 74 18.26 -8.88 17.64
C LEU A 74 16.97 -8.97 18.49
N GLY A 75 15.88 -8.39 17.99
CA GLY A 75 14.52 -8.65 18.44
C GLY A 75 13.90 -9.86 17.73
N HIS A 76 14.28 -10.08 16.47
CA HIS A 76 13.78 -11.18 15.63
C HIS A 76 14.88 -11.89 14.85
N VAL A 77 14.61 -13.14 14.48
CA VAL A 77 15.35 -13.90 13.48
C VAL A 77 14.38 -14.47 12.45
N TYR A 78 14.82 -14.53 11.19
CA TYR A 78 13.98 -14.91 10.06
C TYR A 78 14.55 -16.17 9.41
N LEU A 79 13.76 -17.23 9.44
CA LEU A 79 14.13 -18.54 8.90
C LEU A 79 13.44 -18.68 7.55
N LEU A 80 14.19 -18.79 6.46
CA LEU A 80 13.67 -18.87 5.09
C LEU A 80 14.12 -20.17 4.44
N ALA A 81 13.20 -20.94 3.86
CA ALA A 81 13.57 -21.93 2.86
C ALA A 81 13.08 -21.49 1.48
N GLU A 82 14.02 -21.25 0.56
CA GLU A 82 13.75 -20.53 -0.69
C GLU A 82 12.83 -21.31 -1.64
N GLU A 83 12.85 -22.65 -1.61
CA GLU A 83 12.18 -23.52 -2.59
C GLU A 83 11.13 -24.47 -1.97
N ALA A 84 10.95 -24.45 -0.64
CA ALA A 84 10.01 -25.32 0.06
C ALA A 84 8.82 -24.54 0.64
N ARG A 85 7.61 -25.13 0.60
CA ARG A 85 6.38 -24.61 1.24
C ARG A 85 5.92 -25.58 2.34
N ASN A 86 5.00 -25.13 3.19
CA ASN A 86 4.40 -25.98 4.26
C ASN A 86 5.43 -26.64 5.18
N ILE A 87 6.47 -25.86 5.54
CA ILE A 87 7.59 -26.35 6.31
C ILE A 87 7.17 -26.57 7.75
N HIS A 88 7.37 -27.79 8.25
CA HIS A 88 7.29 -28.08 9.66
C HIS A 88 8.62 -27.75 10.33
N TRP A 89 8.67 -26.59 10.96
CA TRP A 89 9.80 -26.13 11.76
C TRP A 89 9.93 -26.99 13.03
N GLN A 90 10.88 -27.94 13.03
CA GLN A 90 11.13 -28.83 14.16
C GLN A 90 12.51 -28.57 14.76
N ASP A 91 12.69 -28.97 16.03
CA ASP A 91 13.96 -28.94 16.75
C ASP A 91 14.61 -27.55 16.97
N LEU A 92 13.82 -26.47 16.92
CA LEU A 92 14.27 -25.12 17.27
C LEU A 92 14.34 -24.93 18.79
N ARG A 93 15.48 -24.46 19.28
CA ARG A 93 15.75 -24.23 20.71
C ARG A 93 16.58 -22.96 20.93
N TRP A 94 16.35 -22.31 22.06
CA TRP A 94 17.17 -21.20 22.55
C TRP A 94 18.23 -21.72 23.52
N GLU A 95 19.47 -21.24 23.41
CA GLU A 95 20.53 -21.46 24.41
C GLU A 95 20.83 -20.16 25.16
N SER A 96 20.56 -20.09 26.48
CA SER A 96 20.88 -18.96 27.40
C SER A 96 20.53 -19.27 28.86
N PRO A 97 21.08 -18.54 29.87
CA PRO A 97 20.70 -18.74 31.27
C PRO A 97 19.23 -18.36 31.51
N LYS A 98 18.55 -19.17 32.33
CA LYS A 98 17.14 -19.25 32.78
C LYS A 98 16.21 -18.02 32.85
N GLU A 99 16.66 -16.80 32.60
CA GLU A 99 15.80 -15.61 32.64
C GLU A 99 15.40 -15.23 31.21
N ALA A 100 14.16 -15.56 30.85
CA ALA A 100 13.54 -15.04 29.64
C ALA A 100 13.73 -13.52 29.62
N LYS A 101 14.28 -12.97 28.54
CA LYS A 101 14.21 -11.51 28.31
C LYS A 101 12.72 -11.17 28.25
N GLU A 102 12.20 -10.58 29.32
CA GLU A 102 10.82 -10.09 29.33
C GLU A 102 10.62 -9.19 28.11
N ALA A 103 9.42 -9.30 27.53
CA ALA A 103 8.96 -8.38 26.52
C ALA A 103 9.12 -6.96 27.07
N LYS A 104 10.14 -6.22 26.62
CA LYS A 104 10.34 -4.84 27.03
C LYS A 104 9.06 -4.07 26.68
N SER A 105 8.36 -3.59 27.69
CA SER A 105 7.32 -2.56 27.54
C SER A 105 7.90 -1.40 26.73
N ALA A 106 7.05 -0.62 26.04
CA ALA A 106 7.43 0.57 25.28
C ALA A 106 8.59 1.31 25.96
N THR A 107 9.80 1.09 25.44
CA THR A 107 11.02 1.67 26.00
C THR A 107 10.89 3.18 25.82
N PRO A 108 11.11 3.99 26.86
CA PRO A 108 11.11 5.44 26.70
C PRO A 108 12.09 5.82 25.58
N THR A 109 11.72 6.82 24.78
CA THR A 109 12.58 7.34 23.72
C THR A 109 13.98 7.62 24.28
N PRO A 110 15.05 7.13 23.65
CA PRO A 110 16.40 7.32 24.15
C PRO A 110 16.74 8.81 24.33
N ALA A 111 17.42 9.15 25.42
CA ALA A 111 17.84 10.53 25.71
C ALA A 111 19.06 10.98 24.89
N GLN A 112 19.79 10.04 24.29
CA GLN A 112 21.00 10.28 23.50
C GLN A 112 20.82 9.74 22.08
N THR A 113 21.35 10.48 21.11
CA THR A 113 21.45 10.10 19.71
C THR A 113 22.91 10.01 19.28
N LEU A 114 23.28 8.95 18.58
CA LEU A 114 24.57 8.80 17.90
C LEU A 114 24.39 9.00 16.38
N THR A 115 25.41 9.54 15.73
CA THR A 115 25.42 9.71 14.27
C THR A 115 26.45 8.78 13.64
N LEU A 116 26.03 8.00 12.64
CA LEU A 116 26.87 7.22 11.75
C LEU A 116 26.85 7.88 10.37
N ARG A 117 28.00 8.36 9.90
CA ARG A 117 28.13 8.84 8.52
C ARG A 117 28.40 7.65 7.60
N ALA A 118 27.57 7.47 6.60
CA ALA A 118 27.67 6.36 5.67
C ALA A 118 29.03 6.33 4.95
N ALA A 119 29.56 7.50 4.60
CA ALA A 119 30.89 7.64 3.97
C ALA A 119 32.03 7.08 4.84
N ASP A 120 31.99 7.30 6.17
CA ASP A 120 33.00 6.78 7.10
C ASP A 120 32.98 5.25 7.18
N GLU A 121 31.86 4.63 6.79
CA GLU A 121 31.64 3.20 6.74
C GLU A 121 31.82 2.62 5.31
N GLY A 122 32.29 3.45 4.38
CA GLY A 122 32.53 3.06 2.98
C GLY A 122 31.28 2.94 2.11
N VAL A 123 30.16 3.53 2.54
CA VAL A 123 28.88 3.53 1.83
C VAL A 123 28.71 4.87 1.09
N LEU A 124 29.17 4.92 -0.15
CA LEU A 124 29.20 6.11 -1.00
C LEU A 124 28.22 6.00 -2.19
N PRO A 125 27.71 7.12 -2.71
CA PRO A 125 26.92 7.11 -3.94
C PRO A 125 27.77 6.69 -5.15
N GLY A 126 27.12 6.24 -6.22
CA GLY A 126 27.74 5.80 -7.46
C GLY A 126 28.28 4.37 -7.46
N SER A 127 28.15 3.63 -6.34
CA SER A 127 28.47 2.20 -6.30
C SER A 127 27.57 1.41 -7.25
N GLU A 128 28.13 0.38 -7.91
CA GLU A 128 27.35 -0.47 -8.82
C GLU A 128 26.16 -1.16 -8.13
N ASP A 129 26.35 -1.62 -6.89
CA ASP A 129 25.31 -2.18 -6.03
C ASP A 129 25.59 -1.80 -4.56
N ALA A 130 24.76 -0.90 -4.02
CA ALA A 130 24.85 -0.37 -2.67
C ALA A 130 24.20 -1.30 -1.62
N ALA A 131 23.34 -2.23 -2.03
CA ALA A 131 22.50 -3.00 -1.11
C ALA A 131 23.31 -3.74 -0.03
N PRO A 132 24.40 -4.48 -0.34
CA PRO A 132 25.17 -5.18 0.68
C PRO A 132 25.82 -4.24 1.70
N ALA A 133 26.26 -3.06 1.27
CA ALA A 133 26.96 -2.12 2.15
C ALA A 133 25.96 -1.40 3.07
N LEU A 134 24.81 -0.99 2.54
CA LEU A 134 23.68 -0.45 3.31
C LEU A 134 23.18 -1.44 4.37
N ARG A 135 23.05 -2.72 4.02
CA ARG A 135 22.64 -3.79 4.95
C ARG A 135 23.59 -3.96 6.14
N ARG A 136 24.89 -3.91 5.90
CA ARG A 136 25.90 -3.94 6.98
C ARG A 136 25.80 -2.70 7.86
N LEU A 137 25.58 -1.53 7.25
CA LEU A 137 25.41 -0.26 7.98
C LEU A 137 24.16 -0.29 8.89
N LEU A 138 23.03 -0.79 8.39
CA LEU A 138 21.81 -0.98 9.20
C LEU A 138 22.05 -1.95 10.36
N SER A 139 22.77 -3.05 10.11
CA SER A 139 23.12 -4.03 11.16
C SER A 139 24.00 -3.41 12.24
N LYS A 140 24.99 -2.60 11.83
CA LYS A 140 25.84 -1.84 12.75
C LYS A 140 25.02 -0.86 13.59
N ALA A 141 24.13 -0.11 12.95
CA ALA A 141 23.26 0.85 13.64
C ALA A 141 22.35 0.16 14.68
N ARG A 142 21.75 -0.98 14.32
CA ARG A 142 20.95 -1.79 15.27
C ARG A 142 21.77 -2.26 16.47
N SER A 143 22.97 -2.80 16.23
CA SER A 143 23.87 -3.21 17.31
C SER A 143 24.24 -2.05 18.23
N LEU A 144 24.58 -0.88 17.67
CA LEU A 144 24.89 0.31 18.48
C LEU A 144 23.68 0.76 19.33
N ALA A 145 22.50 0.83 18.72
CA ALA A 145 21.28 1.23 19.41
C ALA A 145 20.97 0.28 20.58
N ALA A 146 21.07 -1.03 20.35
CA ALA A 146 20.79 -2.05 21.35
C ALA A 146 21.84 -2.10 22.47
N GLU A 147 23.13 -2.01 22.15
CA GLU A 147 24.23 -2.11 23.12
C GLU A 147 24.37 -0.85 23.98
N GLN A 148 24.09 0.32 23.41
CA GLN A 148 24.25 1.60 24.10
C GLN A 148 22.93 2.20 24.60
N GLY A 149 21.78 1.62 24.25
CA GLY A 149 20.47 2.14 24.63
C GLY A 149 20.22 3.55 24.11
N CYS A 150 20.63 3.82 22.86
CA CYS A 150 20.58 5.13 22.23
C CYS A 150 19.79 5.09 20.91
N ALA A 151 19.36 6.26 20.43
CA ALA A 151 18.89 6.40 19.06
C ALA A 151 20.10 6.51 18.12
N VAL A 152 19.97 6.07 16.87
CA VAL A 152 21.04 6.17 15.87
C VAL A 152 20.53 6.87 14.61
N THR A 153 21.23 7.92 14.20
CA THR A 153 21.04 8.60 12.91
C THR A 153 22.10 8.13 11.93
N ILE A 154 21.69 7.69 10.75
CA ILE A 154 22.55 7.34 9.63
C ILE A 154 22.46 8.48 8.61
N GLU A 155 23.59 9.13 8.32
CA GLU A 155 23.68 10.22 7.32
C GLU A 155 24.24 9.66 6.01
N LEU A 156 23.45 9.72 4.94
CA LEU A 156 23.85 9.39 3.58
C LEU A 156 24.32 10.65 2.84
N GLU A 157 25.29 10.51 1.95
CA GLU A 157 25.67 11.60 1.05
C GLU A 157 24.62 11.78 -0.06
N GLU A 158 24.58 12.96 -0.67
CA GLU A 158 23.78 13.20 -1.87
C GLU A 158 24.31 12.36 -3.04
N GLY A 159 23.41 11.73 -3.80
CA GLY A 159 23.73 10.97 -5.00
C GLY A 159 22.94 9.67 -5.15
N ASP A 160 23.36 8.86 -6.11
CA ASP A 160 22.65 7.65 -6.51
C ASP A 160 23.22 6.41 -5.83
N TYR A 161 22.37 5.72 -5.08
CA TYR A 161 22.66 4.41 -4.51
C TYR A 161 21.89 3.37 -5.31
N HIS A 162 22.60 2.65 -6.18
CA HIS A 162 21.98 1.63 -7.02
C HIS A 162 21.67 0.36 -6.20
N LEU A 163 20.44 -0.14 -6.28
CA LEU A 163 20.00 -1.37 -5.62
C LEU A 163 19.80 -2.44 -6.69
N ARG A 164 20.48 -3.59 -6.57
CA ARG A 164 20.35 -4.70 -7.52
C ARG A 164 19.93 -5.98 -6.82
N ALA A 165 19.30 -6.88 -7.59
CA ALA A 165 18.82 -8.17 -7.09
C ALA A 165 19.96 -9.07 -6.55
N THR A 166 21.19 -8.89 -7.05
CA THR A 166 22.39 -9.62 -6.61
C THR A 166 22.78 -9.33 -5.16
N GLY A 167 22.66 -8.07 -4.71
CA GLY A 167 23.00 -7.65 -3.35
C GLY A 167 21.82 -7.63 -2.38
N ALA A 168 20.60 -7.77 -2.91
CA ALA A 168 19.34 -7.78 -2.18
C ALA A 168 19.14 -9.07 -1.36
N LEU A 169 18.35 -8.97 -0.27
CA LEU A 169 17.98 -10.14 0.52
C LEU A 169 16.71 -10.80 -0.02
N PRO A 170 16.67 -12.14 -0.11
CA PRO A 170 15.44 -12.86 -0.38
C PRO A 170 14.53 -12.82 0.86
N MET A 171 13.27 -12.40 0.70
CA MET A 171 12.24 -12.46 1.75
C MET A 171 10.92 -12.98 1.19
N SER A 172 10.18 -13.76 1.98
CA SER A 172 8.85 -14.24 1.58
C SER A 172 7.81 -13.62 2.49
N LEU A 173 6.94 -12.80 1.91
CA LEU A 173 5.84 -12.14 2.61
C LEU A 173 4.66 -11.95 1.66
N TYR A 174 3.45 -12.02 2.21
CA TYR A 174 2.24 -11.61 1.51
C TYR A 174 2.04 -10.11 1.66
N ILE A 175 1.75 -9.44 0.55
CA ILE A 175 1.55 -7.98 0.50
C ILE A 175 0.09 -7.74 0.16
N SER A 176 -0.67 -7.10 1.05
CA SER A 176 -2.07 -6.78 0.79
C SER A 176 -2.22 -5.92 -0.47
N ASN A 177 -3.29 -6.16 -1.22
CA ASN A 177 -3.68 -5.44 -2.44
C ASN A 177 -2.64 -5.51 -3.57
N HIS A 178 -1.73 -6.50 -3.52
CA HIS A 178 -0.71 -6.76 -4.55
C HIS A 178 -0.76 -8.19 -5.08
N ASP A 179 -0.15 -8.39 -6.25
CA ASP A 179 0.03 -9.74 -6.80
C ASP A 179 1.09 -10.49 -5.98
N GLN A 180 0.71 -11.66 -5.46
CA GLN A 180 1.55 -12.39 -4.51
C GLN A 180 2.76 -13.03 -5.22
N GLN A 181 3.95 -12.61 -4.82
CA GLN A 181 5.21 -13.23 -5.23
C GLN A 181 5.65 -14.25 -4.18
N GLU A 182 6.27 -15.34 -4.61
CA GLU A 182 6.82 -16.31 -3.67
C GLU A 182 8.00 -15.73 -2.87
N LEU A 183 8.80 -14.90 -3.54
CA LEU A 183 10.00 -14.31 -3.00
C LEU A 183 10.18 -12.88 -3.53
N HIS A 184 10.50 -11.98 -2.61
CA HIS A 184 10.83 -10.58 -2.87
C HIS A 184 12.32 -10.39 -2.68
N ARG A 185 12.98 -9.75 -3.65
CA ARG A 185 14.38 -9.30 -3.53
C ARG A 185 14.35 -7.92 -2.89
N VAL A 186 14.75 -7.82 -1.62
CA VAL A 186 14.69 -6.59 -0.83
C VAL A 186 16.02 -5.84 -0.89
N GLY A 187 16.02 -4.65 -1.48
CA GLY A 187 17.22 -3.82 -1.63
C GLY A 187 17.64 -3.13 -0.34
N LEU A 188 16.70 -2.46 0.33
CA LEU A 188 16.88 -1.75 1.59
C LEU A 188 15.98 -2.36 2.69
N PRO A 189 16.46 -3.37 3.43
CA PRO A 189 15.70 -4.02 4.47
C PRO A 189 15.85 -3.29 5.82
N LEU A 190 14.93 -2.37 6.10
CA LEU A 190 14.78 -1.67 7.39
C LEU A 190 14.02 -2.58 8.37
N VAL A 191 14.66 -3.68 8.75
CA VAL A 191 14.03 -4.77 9.50
C VAL A 191 14.63 -4.92 10.90
N ASP A 192 13.75 -5.12 11.89
CA ASP A 192 14.11 -5.25 13.31
C ASP A 192 14.89 -4.02 13.85
N LEU A 193 14.50 -2.82 13.42
CA LEU A 193 15.14 -1.56 13.78
C LEU A 193 14.33 -0.81 14.84
N HIS A 194 15.02 -0.24 15.83
CA HIS A 194 14.42 0.55 16.90
C HIS A 194 15.18 1.86 17.10
N ASP A 195 14.46 2.99 17.08
CA ASP A 195 15.05 4.33 17.27
C ASP A 195 16.12 4.68 16.21
N ILE A 196 15.85 4.33 14.95
CA ILE A 196 16.76 4.57 13.82
C ILE A 196 16.22 5.67 12.91
N THR A 197 17.06 6.63 12.57
CA THR A 197 16.78 7.66 11.55
C THR A 197 17.75 7.50 10.38
N LEU A 198 17.24 7.41 9.16
CA LEU A 198 18.02 7.44 7.92
C LEU A 198 17.82 8.79 7.24
N VAL A 199 18.86 9.61 7.18
CA VAL A 199 18.85 10.95 6.58
C VAL A 199 19.59 10.94 5.26
N GLY A 200 18.88 11.28 4.20
CA GLY A 200 19.43 11.66 2.91
C GLY A 200 19.35 13.16 2.69
N HIS A 201 20.06 13.61 1.66
CA HIS A 201 20.08 15.00 1.20
C HIS A 201 19.69 15.02 -0.28
N GLU A 202 18.41 14.77 -0.59
CA GLU A 202 17.94 14.42 -1.95
C GLU A 202 18.57 13.11 -2.47
N THR A 203 19.03 12.25 -1.56
CA THR A 203 19.67 10.98 -1.88
C THR A 203 18.70 10.06 -2.62
N ARG A 204 19.15 9.46 -3.73
CA ARG A 204 18.30 8.64 -4.60
C ARG A 204 18.67 7.16 -4.50
N PHE A 205 17.69 6.32 -4.18
CA PHE A 205 17.81 4.88 -4.34
C PHE A 205 17.28 4.49 -5.72
N ILE A 206 18.16 4.00 -6.58
CA ILE A 206 17.84 3.61 -7.95
C ILE A 206 17.76 2.09 -8.01
N SER A 207 16.56 1.55 -8.06
CA SER A 207 16.34 0.10 -8.21
C SER A 207 16.51 -0.34 -9.66
N HIS A 208 17.15 -1.50 -9.83
CA HIS A 208 17.31 -2.13 -11.13
C HIS A 208 16.52 -3.44 -11.20
N GLY A 209 15.67 -3.53 -12.21
CA GLY A 209 14.83 -4.70 -12.44
C GLY A 209 13.65 -4.85 -11.49
N MET A 210 13.11 -6.06 -11.46
CA MET A 210 11.92 -6.43 -10.69
C MET A 210 12.32 -6.82 -9.26
N MET A 211 12.20 -5.90 -8.32
CA MET A 211 12.57 -6.09 -6.93
C MET A 211 11.71 -5.24 -5.98
N LEU A 212 11.83 -5.46 -4.67
CA LEU A 212 11.25 -4.60 -3.63
C LEU A 212 12.33 -3.62 -3.15
N PRO A 213 12.25 -2.32 -3.52
CA PRO A 213 13.27 -1.33 -3.15
C PRO A 213 13.46 -1.21 -1.63
N ALA A 214 12.37 -1.04 -0.87
CA ALA A 214 12.42 -0.87 0.57
C ALA A 214 11.38 -1.73 1.32
N LEU A 215 11.80 -2.28 2.45
CA LEU A 215 10.93 -2.99 3.39
C LEU A 215 11.19 -2.48 4.80
N VAL A 216 10.17 -1.91 5.43
CA VAL A 216 10.17 -1.61 6.87
C VAL A 216 9.39 -2.72 7.56
N MET A 217 10.05 -3.56 8.35
CA MET A 217 9.39 -4.71 8.97
C MET A 217 9.81 -4.91 10.42
N ASP A 218 8.88 -5.28 11.30
CA ASP A 218 9.12 -5.59 12.72
C ASP A 218 9.96 -4.50 13.44
N SER A 219 9.72 -3.25 13.08
CA SER A 219 10.54 -2.10 13.49
C SER A 219 9.72 -1.08 14.26
N SER A 220 10.35 -0.25 15.08
CA SER A 220 9.65 0.83 15.78
C SER A 220 10.45 2.13 15.87
N ARG A 221 9.75 3.26 15.79
CA ARG A 221 10.35 4.61 15.78
C ARG A 221 11.45 4.72 14.72
N VAL A 222 11.08 4.43 13.47
CA VAL A 222 11.95 4.55 12.29
C VAL A 222 11.60 5.82 11.54
N THR A 223 12.61 6.60 11.16
CA THR A 223 12.43 7.82 10.37
C THR A 223 13.28 7.78 9.11
N LEU A 224 12.68 8.09 7.95
CA LEU A 224 13.38 8.33 6.69
C LEU A 224 13.19 9.78 6.31
N LYS A 225 14.29 10.48 5.97
CA LYS A 225 14.26 11.91 5.65
C LYS A 225 15.01 12.23 4.36
N GLY A 226 14.42 13.03 3.47
CA GLY A 226 15.12 13.59 2.29
C GLY A 226 15.59 12.53 1.29
N ILE A 227 14.77 11.50 1.07
CA ILE A 227 15.10 10.33 0.23
C ILE A 227 14.19 10.32 -1.02
N ARG A 228 14.72 9.86 -2.15
CA ARG A 228 13.98 9.63 -3.38
C ARG A 228 14.12 8.16 -3.79
N PHE A 229 13.03 7.51 -4.15
CA PHE A 229 13.05 6.19 -4.75
C PHE A 229 12.72 6.30 -6.24
N ASP A 230 13.54 5.66 -7.07
CA ASP A 230 13.36 5.63 -8.52
C ASP A 230 13.75 4.27 -9.12
N GLN A 231 13.37 4.07 -10.37
CA GLN A 231 13.65 2.89 -11.16
C GLN A 231 14.58 3.24 -12.32
N ALA A 232 15.62 2.42 -12.50
CA ALA A 232 16.54 2.56 -13.63
C ALA A 232 15.84 2.38 -14.98
N THR A 233 14.76 1.60 -15.03
CA THR A 233 13.92 1.41 -16.20
C THR A 233 12.45 1.42 -15.79
N PRO A 234 11.63 2.35 -16.31
CA PRO A 234 10.20 2.36 -16.02
C PRO A 234 9.47 1.10 -16.44
N PHE A 235 8.44 0.70 -15.69
CA PHE A 235 7.61 -0.49 -16.00
C PHE A 235 6.54 -0.24 -17.08
N TYR A 236 6.49 0.99 -17.58
CA TYR A 236 5.58 1.49 -18.60
C TYR A 236 6.37 2.15 -19.74
N SER A 237 5.71 2.40 -20.86
CA SER A 237 6.25 3.21 -21.94
C SER A 237 5.33 4.38 -22.23
N GLU A 238 5.89 5.51 -22.66
CA GLU A 238 5.10 6.66 -23.10
C GLU A 238 5.33 6.96 -24.58
N GLY A 239 4.31 7.48 -25.25
CA GLY A 239 4.42 7.89 -26.64
C GLY A 239 3.43 9.00 -26.97
N ARG A 240 3.88 9.99 -27.73
CA ARG A 240 3.03 11.09 -28.21
C ARG A 240 2.32 10.69 -29.49
N ILE A 241 1.03 10.94 -29.58
CA ILE A 241 0.26 10.77 -30.82
C ILE A 241 0.76 11.80 -31.85
N VAL A 242 1.34 11.33 -32.95
CA VAL A 242 1.83 12.19 -34.05
C VAL A 242 0.97 12.10 -35.30
N ALA A 243 0.23 11.01 -35.47
CA ALA A 243 -0.75 10.85 -36.53
C ALA A 243 -1.83 9.84 -36.11
N ALA A 244 -3.06 10.03 -36.58
CA ALA A 244 -4.14 9.07 -36.47
C ALA A 244 -4.99 9.14 -37.75
N ASP A 245 -5.27 7.98 -38.32
CA ASP A 245 -6.14 7.84 -39.50
C ASP A 245 -6.87 6.48 -39.45
N GLU A 246 -7.60 6.13 -40.50
CA GLU A 246 -8.39 4.89 -40.58
C GLU A 246 -7.57 3.61 -40.37
N ASN A 247 -6.26 3.64 -40.61
CA ASN A 247 -5.35 2.50 -40.43
C ASN A 247 -4.74 2.43 -39.02
N GLY A 248 -5.17 3.29 -38.08
CA GLY A 248 -4.71 3.31 -36.68
C GLY A 248 -3.97 4.59 -36.26
N THR A 249 -3.20 4.49 -35.18
CA THR A 249 -2.54 5.61 -34.51
C THR A 249 -1.04 5.42 -34.48
N THR A 250 -0.28 6.44 -34.88
CA THR A 250 1.17 6.47 -34.79
C THR A 250 1.60 7.24 -33.54
N LEU A 251 2.41 6.58 -32.70
CA LEU A 251 3.06 7.14 -31.53
C LEU A 251 4.54 7.40 -31.82
N ALA A 252 5.02 8.59 -31.48
CA ALA A 252 6.44 8.85 -31.29
C ALA A 252 6.80 8.50 -29.85
N MET A 253 7.55 7.41 -29.67
CA MET A 253 7.88 6.86 -28.36
C MET A 253 8.87 7.75 -27.61
N THR A 254 8.69 7.91 -26.30
CA THR A 254 9.63 8.63 -25.45
C THR A 254 10.98 7.89 -25.43
N PRO A 255 12.11 8.55 -25.74
CA PRO A 255 13.41 7.88 -25.83
C PRO A 255 13.86 7.15 -24.56
N ALA A 256 13.44 7.64 -23.40
CA ALA A 256 13.74 7.03 -22.10
C ALA A 256 12.81 5.85 -21.73
N SER A 257 11.76 5.58 -22.52
CA SER A 257 10.94 4.38 -22.36
C SER A 257 11.66 3.17 -22.93
N SER A 258 11.55 2.03 -22.24
CA SER A 258 12.18 0.78 -22.66
C SER A 258 11.13 -0.24 -23.07
N TRP A 259 11.13 -0.56 -24.35
CA TRP A 259 10.17 -1.46 -24.99
C TRP A 259 10.85 -2.34 -26.04
N SER A 260 10.14 -3.39 -26.45
CA SER A 260 10.55 -4.26 -27.54
C SER A 260 9.36 -4.61 -28.41
N LEU A 261 9.61 -4.79 -29.71
CA LEU A 261 8.66 -5.35 -30.66
C LEU A 261 9.10 -6.76 -31.03
N THR A 262 8.26 -7.76 -30.77
CA THR A 262 8.55 -9.14 -31.19
C THR A 262 8.44 -9.29 -32.71
N LYS A 263 8.99 -10.38 -33.27
CA LYS A 263 8.93 -10.64 -34.73
C LYS A 263 7.51 -10.70 -35.30
N ASP A 264 6.54 -11.11 -34.48
CA ASP A 264 5.12 -11.13 -34.84
C ASP A 264 4.40 -9.79 -34.58
N GLY A 265 5.12 -8.73 -34.21
CA GLY A 265 4.57 -7.39 -34.03
C GLY A 265 3.88 -7.16 -32.69
N ARG A 266 4.26 -7.89 -31.63
CA ARG A 266 3.74 -7.65 -30.27
C ARG A 266 4.67 -6.68 -29.52
N PHE A 267 4.09 -5.60 -29.02
CA PHE A 267 4.72 -4.62 -28.14
C PHE A 267 4.76 -5.13 -26.70
N VAL A 268 5.90 -4.97 -26.04
CA VAL A 268 6.09 -5.25 -24.61
C VAL A 268 6.98 -4.19 -23.98
N ASN A 269 6.65 -3.76 -22.76
CA ASN A 269 7.59 -3.03 -21.91
C ASN A 269 8.67 -4.01 -21.44
N THR A 270 9.91 -3.55 -21.29
CA THR A 270 11.02 -4.43 -20.93
C THR A 270 12.14 -3.66 -20.24
N GLY A 271 12.96 -4.35 -19.45
CA GLY A 271 14.15 -3.80 -18.82
C GLY A 271 15.08 -4.93 -18.37
N THR A 272 16.21 -4.59 -17.76
CA THR A 272 17.14 -5.57 -17.18
C THR A 272 16.59 -6.12 -15.86
N THR A 273 16.88 -7.38 -15.55
CA THR A 273 16.46 -8.05 -14.30
C THR A 273 17.56 -8.15 -13.26
N ASP A 274 18.81 -7.92 -13.66
CA ASP A 274 20.02 -8.05 -12.84
C ASP A 274 20.11 -9.36 -12.04
N THR A 275 19.62 -10.46 -12.61
CA THR A 275 19.72 -11.79 -11.99
C THR A 275 20.91 -12.57 -12.55
N ALA A 276 21.73 -13.17 -11.68
CA ALA A 276 22.86 -14.01 -12.09
C ALA A 276 22.42 -15.27 -12.86
N ASP A 277 21.36 -15.95 -12.39
CA ASP A 277 20.91 -17.25 -12.91
C ASP A 277 19.51 -17.20 -13.57
N GLY A 278 19.02 -16.00 -13.90
CA GLY A 278 17.66 -15.77 -14.42
C GLY A 278 17.60 -15.15 -15.82
N PRO A 279 16.39 -14.95 -16.36
CA PRO A 279 16.21 -14.29 -17.65
C PRO A 279 16.81 -12.88 -17.56
N GLN A 280 17.70 -12.52 -18.49
CA GLN A 280 18.46 -11.25 -18.46
C GLN A 280 17.59 -10.00 -18.64
N ARG A 281 16.33 -10.18 -19.06
CA ARG A 281 15.36 -9.12 -19.24
C ARG A 281 14.00 -9.54 -18.72
N TRP A 282 13.26 -8.59 -18.17
CA TRP A 282 11.85 -8.75 -17.87
C TRP A 282 11.03 -8.22 -19.03
N PHE A 283 9.82 -8.75 -19.15
CA PHE A 283 8.85 -8.34 -20.16
C PHE A 283 7.49 -8.17 -19.49
N ALA A 284 6.85 -7.02 -19.72
CA ALA A 284 5.50 -6.75 -19.27
C ALA A 284 4.64 -6.42 -20.49
N GLY A 285 3.60 -7.23 -20.71
CA GLY A 285 2.61 -6.96 -21.75
C GLY A 285 1.75 -5.75 -21.38
N ILE A 286 1.31 -5.02 -22.40
CA ILE A 286 0.30 -3.97 -22.25
C ILE A 286 -1.07 -4.49 -22.63
N ASN A 287 -2.10 -3.89 -22.06
CA ASN A 287 -3.50 -4.06 -22.47
C ASN A 287 -4.28 -2.74 -22.41
N HIS A 288 -3.72 -1.71 -21.77
CA HIS A 288 -4.35 -0.40 -21.62
C HIS A 288 -3.36 0.75 -21.85
N ALA A 289 -3.95 1.91 -22.13
CA ALA A 289 -3.28 3.19 -22.14
C ALA A 289 -4.00 4.17 -21.23
N ILE A 290 -3.26 5.09 -20.61
CA ILE A 290 -3.79 6.33 -20.03
C ILE A 290 -3.34 7.49 -20.89
N ALA A 291 -4.23 8.45 -21.13
CA ALA A 291 -3.94 9.60 -21.96
C ALA A 291 -3.77 10.88 -21.13
N PHE A 292 -2.81 11.70 -21.54
CA PHE A 292 -2.55 13.03 -21.01
C PHE A 292 -2.45 14.04 -22.14
N HIS A 293 -2.95 15.24 -21.92
CA HIS A 293 -2.68 16.39 -22.77
C HIS A 293 -1.19 16.77 -22.71
N PRO A 294 -0.67 17.52 -23.71
CA PRO A 294 0.71 18.01 -23.71
C PRO A 294 1.11 18.82 -22.47
N ASP A 295 0.14 19.45 -21.80
CA ASP A 295 0.33 20.24 -20.58
C ASP A 295 0.39 19.37 -19.30
N GLY A 296 0.22 18.05 -19.43
CA GLY A 296 0.28 17.08 -18.34
C GLY A 296 -1.04 16.80 -17.64
N ARG A 297 -2.13 17.47 -18.02
CA ARG A 297 -3.48 17.12 -17.53
C ARG A 297 -3.92 15.80 -18.13
N MET A 298 -4.50 14.93 -17.30
CA MET A 298 -5.09 13.68 -17.79
C MET A 298 -6.30 13.97 -18.67
N VAL A 299 -6.47 13.22 -19.76
CA VAL A 299 -7.56 13.42 -20.71
C VAL A 299 -8.88 12.87 -20.14
N PRO A 300 -9.97 13.67 -20.12
CA PRO A 300 -11.32 13.19 -19.86
C PRO A 300 -11.82 12.35 -21.05
N THR A 301 -11.76 11.02 -20.95
CA THR A 301 -12.15 10.10 -22.03
C THR A 301 -13.59 9.62 -21.93
N GLY A 302 -14.27 9.87 -20.81
CA GLY A 302 -15.66 9.46 -20.58
C GLY A 302 -15.86 8.00 -20.18
N ALA A 303 -14.76 7.27 -19.94
CA ALA A 303 -14.77 5.88 -19.44
C ALA A 303 -13.93 5.77 -18.16
N SER A 304 -13.51 4.57 -17.77
CA SER A 304 -12.72 4.27 -16.54
C SER A 304 -11.29 4.80 -16.54
N GLY A 305 -10.97 5.84 -17.32
CA GLY A 305 -9.61 6.34 -17.55
C GLY A 305 -8.70 5.38 -18.34
N ASP A 306 -8.75 4.08 -18.06
CA ASP A 306 -8.07 3.01 -18.80
C ASP A 306 -8.68 2.82 -20.20
N ILE A 307 -7.91 3.20 -21.21
CA ILE A 307 -8.27 3.03 -22.61
C ILE A 307 -7.77 1.66 -23.06
N ALA A 308 -8.67 0.76 -23.47
CA ALA A 308 -8.27 -0.50 -24.08
C ALA A 308 -7.37 -0.23 -25.31
N TRP A 309 -6.15 -0.79 -25.28
CA TRP A 309 -5.13 -0.53 -26.29
C TRP A 309 -4.54 -1.83 -26.82
N SER A 310 -4.33 -1.89 -28.13
CA SER A 310 -3.80 -3.10 -28.77
C SER A 310 -2.34 -3.32 -28.38
N PRO A 311 -1.93 -4.55 -28.03
CA PRO A 311 -0.52 -4.88 -27.86
C PRO A 311 0.17 -5.13 -29.20
N ARG A 312 -0.53 -5.03 -30.35
CA ARG A 312 0.08 -5.16 -31.68
C ARG A 312 0.53 -3.81 -32.18
N ALA A 313 1.74 -3.74 -32.75
CA ALA A 313 2.27 -2.55 -33.36
C ALA A 313 3.21 -2.87 -34.53
N GLU A 314 3.43 -1.88 -35.39
CA GLU A 314 4.39 -1.93 -36.48
C GLU A 314 5.36 -0.75 -36.37
N ALA A 315 6.65 -1.01 -36.60
CA ALA A 315 7.64 0.06 -36.69
C ALA A 315 7.47 0.79 -38.02
N VAL A 316 7.22 2.11 -37.97
CA VAL A 316 6.99 2.95 -39.15
C VAL A 316 8.03 4.06 -39.32
N GLY A 317 8.98 4.15 -38.39
CA GLY A 317 10.09 5.08 -38.41
C GLY A 317 10.97 4.90 -37.17
N ASP A 318 12.06 5.65 -37.10
CA ASP A 318 12.93 5.63 -35.92
C ASP A 318 12.16 6.16 -34.69
N GLY A 319 12.06 5.34 -33.64
CA GLY A 319 11.26 5.62 -32.45
C GLY A 319 9.76 5.77 -32.68
N GLN A 320 9.21 5.40 -33.85
CA GLN A 320 7.79 5.56 -34.17
C GLN A 320 7.10 4.21 -34.41
N LEU A 321 6.00 4.01 -33.68
CA LEU A 321 5.21 2.79 -33.72
C LEU A 321 3.77 3.11 -34.13
N ARG A 322 3.23 2.31 -35.05
CA ARG A 322 1.82 2.37 -35.43
C ARG A 322 1.04 1.24 -34.77
N PHE A 323 0.01 1.62 -34.02
CA PHE A 323 -0.92 0.72 -33.36
C PHE A 323 -2.24 0.69 -34.15
N PRO A 324 -2.89 -0.48 -34.32
CA PRO A 324 -4.17 -0.61 -35.01
C PRO A 324 -5.33 -0.21 -34.08
N VAL A 325 -5.26 0.99 -33.51
CA VAL A 325 -6.28 1.61 -32.67
C VAL A 325 -6.55 2.99 -33.23
N ASN A 326 -7.81 3.35 -33.45
CA ASN A 326 -8.19 4.68 -33.88
C ASN A 326 -8.29 5.62 -32.67
N ALA A 327 -7.34 6.54 -32.51
CA ALA A 327 -7.31 7.50 -31.40
C ALA A 327 -8.57 8.38 -31.34
N ALA A 328 -9.09 8.81 -32.49
CA ALA A 328 -10.26 9.69 -32.54
C ALA A 328 -11.52 9.01 -31.97
N GLU A 329 -11.70 7.71 -32.23
CA GLU A 329 -12.80 6.90 -31.65
C GLU A 329 -12.68 6.75 -30.13
N LYS A 330 -11.49 7.01 -29.56
CA LYS A 330 -11.23 7.02 -28.11
C LYS A 330 -11.27 8.42 -27.50
N GLY A 331 -11.65 9.44 -28.28
CA GLY A 331 -11.68 10.84 -27.83
C GLY A 331 -10.29 11.47 -27.71
N LEU A 332 -9.27 10.90 -28.36
CA LEU A 332 -7.88 11.34 -28.28
C LEU A 332 -7.49 12.17 -29.51
N SER A 333 -6.56 13.10 -29.30
CA SER A 333 -6.10 14.05 -30.32
C SER A 333 -4.60 13.89 -30.62
N VAL A 334 -4.19 14.31 -31.82
CA VAL A 334 -2.77 14.48 -32.15
C VAL A 334 -2.15 15.46 -31.16
N GLY A 335 -1.03 15.07 -30.56
CA GLY A 335 -0.36 15.81 -29.48
C GLY A 335 -0.53 15.18 -28.10
N ASP A 336 -1.61 14.45 -27.85
CA ASP A 336 -1.79 13.75 -26.56
C ASP A 336 -0.69 12.70 -26.35
N ILE A 337 -0.37 12.43 -25.09
CA ILE A 337 0.66 11.51 -24.63
C ILE A 337 -0.03 10.29 -24.03
N LEU A 338 0.33 9.11 -24.51
CA LEU A 338 -0.18 7.84 -24.00
C LEU A 338 0.85 7.15 -23.13
N THR A 339 0.46 6.77 -21.91
CA THR A 339 1.20 5.84 -21.08
C THR A 339 0.66 4.42 -21.28
N LEU A 340 1.48 3.56 -21.89
CA LEU A 340 1.18 2.17 -22.22
C LEU A 340 1.58 1.25 -21.06
N ARG A 341 0.60 0.58 -20.44
CA ARG A 341 0.79 -0.21 -19.21
C ARG A 341 -0.04 -1.50 -19.16
N GLY A 342 0.29 -2.33 -18.18
CA GLY A 342 -0.50 -3.47 -17.73
C GLY A 342 -1.16 -3.21 -16.37
N TYR A 343 -1.83 -4.23 -15.81
CA TYR A 343 -2.45 -4.16 -14.48
C TYR A 343 -1.69 -4.85 -13.35
N TRP A 344 -0.63 -5.59 -13.67
CA TRP A 344 0.12 -6.34 -12.67
C TRP A 344 0.77 -5.40 -11.64
N ARG A 345 0.62 -5.74 -10.35
CA ARG A 345 1.14 -5.05 -9.17
C ARG A 345 2.02 -6.00 -8.31
N PRO A 346 3.10 -6.59 -8.83
CA PRO A 346 3.94 -7.51 -8.06
C PRO A 346 4.98 -6.83 -7.17
N HIS A 347 5.32 -5.56 -7.43
CA HIS A 347 6.48 -4.89 -6.84
C HIS A 347 6.14 -3.45 -6.41
N PRO A 348 5.57 -3.26 -5.19
CA PRO A 348 5.49 -1.92 -4.61
C PRO A 348 6.89 -1.35 -4.37
N CYS A 349 6.99 -0.02 -4.21
CA CYS A 349 8.27 0.60 -3.89
C CYS A 349 8.66 0.38 -2.41
N MET A 350 7.72 0.59 -1.49
CA MET A 350 7.91 0.40 -0.07
C MET A 350 6.79 -0.43 0.55
N VAL A 351 7.16 -1.44 1.32
CA VAL A 351 6.25 -2.19 2.19
C VAL A 351 6.55 -1.85 3.64
N VAL A 352 5.51 -1.57 4.42
CA VAL A 352 5.59 -1.35 5.87
C VAL A 352 4.78 -2.44 6.56
N TYR A 353 5.43 -3.32 7.33
CA TYR A 353 4.77 -4.49 7.91
C TYR A 353 5.12 -4.68 9.39
N ARG A 354 4.13 -4.65 10.28
CA ARG A 354 4.35 -4.75 11.74
C ARG A 354 5.33 -3.68 12.25
N CYS A 355 5.19 -2.46 11.74
CA CYS A 355 5.94 -1.30 12.21
C CYS A 355 5.11 -0.46 13.17
N GLU A 356 5.71 0.06 14.24
CA GLU A 356 5.07 1.01 15.16
C GLU A 356 5.87 2.31 15.23
N GLY A 357 5.32 3.41 14.69
CA GLY A 357 6.02 4.70 14.64
C GLY A 357 6.95 4.81 13.42
N LEU A 358 6.38 4.96 12.23
CA LEU A 358 7.13 5.30 11.01
C LEU A 358 6.96 6.78 10.69
N THR A 359 8.05 7.50 10.43
CA THR A 359 8.00 8.85 9.86
C THR A 359 8.73 8.89 8.52
N LEU A 360 8.03 9.34 7.48
CA LEU A 360 8.60 9.70 6.18
C LEU A 360 8.56 11.23 6.08
N ASP A 361 9.71 11.87 6.18
CA ASP A 361 9.87 13.32 6.11
C ASP A 361 10.54 13.70 4.78
N ASP A 362 9.75 14.21 3.85
CA ASP A 362 10.17 14.52 2.49
C ASP A 362 10.76 13.30 1.77
N VAL A 363 9.93 12.26 1.59
CA VAL A 363 10.27 11.05 0.84
C VAL A 363 9.46 11.00 -0.45
N VAL A 364 10.12 10.84 -1.59
CA VAL A 364 9.47 10.83 -2.92
C VAL A 364 9.56 9.45 -3.56
N PHE A 365 8.47 9.05 -4.18
CA PHE A 365 8.37 7.86 -5.02
C PHE A 365 8.14 8.30 -6.47
N HIS A 366 9.09 7.99 -7.36
CA HIS A 366 8.98 8.35 -8.77
C HIS A 366 8.31 7.27 -9.61
N ASP A 367 8.42 5.99 -9.23
CA ASP A 367 7.92 4.86 -10.02
C ASP A 367 7.79 3.57 -9.17
N SER A 368 6.80 2.73 -9.51
CA SER A 368 6.57 1.40 -8.95
C SER A 368 5.73 0.52 -9.87
N MET A 369 5.99 -0.80 -9.88
CA MET A 369 5.12 -1.80 -10.52
C MET A 369 4.08 -2.31 -9.53
N GLY A 370 3.21 -1.40 -9.12
CA GLY A 370 2.26 -1.57 -8.02
C GLY A 370 2.08 -0.25 -7.30
N MET A 371 1.76 -0.29 -6.02
CA MET A 371 1.63 0.91 -5.21
C MET A 371 3.00 1.50 -4.88
N ALA A 372 3.08 2.80 -4.63
CA ALA A 372 4.33 3.38 -4.14
C ALA A 372 4.59 2.92 -2.69
N LEU A 373 3.60 3.05 -1.81
CA LEU A 373 3.69 2.59 -0.43
C LEU A 373 2.45 1.78 -0.03
N ILE A 374 2.68 0.62 0.58
CA ILE A 374 1.65 -0.18 1.25
C ILE A 374 2.08 -0.45 2.69
N ALA A 375 1.25 -0.03 3.64
CA ALA A 375 1.39 -0.36 5.04
C ALA A 375 0.32 -1.39 5.43
N GLN A 376 0.76 -2.45 6.10
CA GLN A 376 -0.12 -3.47 6.62
C GLN A 376 0.23 -3.82 8.07
N ARG A 377 -0.77 -4.06 8.91
CA ARG A 377 -0.57 -4.47 10.32
C ARG A 377 0.42 -3.57 11.06
N SER A 378 0.35 -2.26 10.81
CA SER A 378 1.28 -1.27 11.34
C SER A 378 0.54 -0.14 12.07
N ALA A 379 1.24 0.60 12.93
CA ALA A 379 0.67 1.64 13.77
C ALA A 379 1.48 2.93 13.72
N ASP A 380 0.79 4.06 13.89
CA ASP A 380 1.39 5.39 14.08
C ASP A 380 2.33 5.78 12.92
N ILE A 381 1.73 6.05 11.75
CA ILE A 381 2.47 6.35 10.51
C ILE A 381 2.30 7.83 10.19
N CYS A 382 3.41 8.51 9.96
CA CYS A 382 3.47 9.91 9.60
C CYS A 382 4.19 10.10 8.26
N ILE A 383 3.57 10.82 7.32
CA ILE A 383 4.14 11.23 6.04
C ILE A 383 4.03 12.75 5.96
N ARG A 384 5.18 13.44 5.85
CA ARG A 384 5.26 14.90 5.80
C ARG A 384 6.02 15.31 4.54
N GLY A 385 5.38 16.05 3.64
CA GLY A 385 6.01 16.38 2.35
C GLY A 385 6.24 15.16 1.47
N GLY A 386 7.04 15.33 0.41
CA GLY A 386 7.30 14.26 -0.56
C GLY A 386 6.05 13.80 -1.32
N GLY A 387 5.90 12.48 -1.50
CA GLY A 387 4.74 11.83 -2.14
C GLY A 387 5.09 11.15 -3.47
N CYS A 388 4.12 11.04 -4.38
CA CYS A 388 4.33 10.51 -5.73
C CYS A 388 4.49 11.65 -6.72
N ILE A 389 5.70 11.84 -7.25
CA ILE A 389 6.04 13.01 -8.07
C ILE A 389 6.58 12.56 -9.41
N ARG A 390 6.04 13.13 -10.49
CA ARG A 390 6.43 12.79 -11.86
C ARG A 390 7.89 13.12 -12.10
N LYS A 391 8.57 12.25 -12.84
CA LYS A 391 9.89 12.57 -13.39
C LYS A 391 9.76 13.55 -14.55
N PRO A 392 10.73 14.46 -14.74
CA PRO A 392 10.75 15.30 -15.93
C PRO A 392 10.64 14.46 -17.20
N GLY A 393 9.66 14.80 -18.04
CA GLY A 393 9.41 14.09 -19.31
C GLY A 393 8.51 12.86 -19.22
N PHE A 394 8.00 12.52 -18.03
CA PHE A 394 7.04 11.41 -17.83
C PHE A 394 5.74 11.90 -17.19
N MET A 395 4.62 11.26 -17.53
CA MET A 395 3.30 11.55 -16.97
C MET A 395 2.89 10.59 -15.85
N HIS A 396 3.52 9.42 -15.80
CA HIS A 396 3.19 8.34 -14.86
C HIS A 396 4.13 8.29 -13.65
N THR A 397 3.59 7.92 -12.47
CA THR A 397 4.36 7.61 -11.25
C THR A 397 4.15 6.16 -10.81
N ALA A 398 3.33 5.90 -9.79
CA ALA A 398 3.00 4.56 -9.33
C ALA A 398 1.99 3.88 -10.26
N SER A 399 2.19 2.59 -10.56
CA SER A 399 1.24 1.81 -11.40
C SER A 399 -0.06 1.43 -10.67
N ALA A 400 -0.21 1.84 -9.42
CA ALA A 400 -1.42 1.73 -8.60
C ALA A 400 -1.49 2.94 -7.64
N ASP A 401 -1.98 2.72 -6.41
CA ASP A 401 -2.11 3.73 -5.36
C ASP A 401 -0.77 4.37 -4.98
N ALA A 402 -0.79 5.63 -4.56
CA ALA A 402 0.40 6.26 -4.00
C ALA A 402 0.67 5.76 -2.57
N THR A 403 -0.34 5.78 -1.71
CA THR A 403 -0.25 5.27 -0.33
C THR A 403 -1.46 4.41 0.00
N HIS A 404 -1.26 3.32 0.72
CA HIS A 404 -2.31 2.37 1.02
C HIS A 404 -2.09 1.76 2.41
N PHE A 405 -3.15 1.62 3.19
CA PHE A 405 -3.10 1.23 4.60
C PHE A 405 -4.16 0.17 4.90
N SER A 406 -3.71 -1.08 5.03
CA SER A 406 -4.57 -2.25 5.29
C SER A 406 -4.38 -2.75 6.73
N ASN A 407 -5.46 -2.84 7.50
CA ASN A 407 -5.41 -3.27 8.92
C ASN A 407 -4.34 -2.51 9.72
N CYS A 408 -4.32 -1.18 9.62
CA CYS A 408 -3.45 -0.33 10.43
C CYS A 408 -4.16 0.14 11.70
N ARG A 409 -3.43 0.67 12.70
CA ARG A 409 -4.01 1.23 13.93
C ARG A 409 -3.31 2.51 14.39
N GLY A 410 -3.80 3.09 15.48
CA GLY A 410 -3.21 4.31 16.03
C GLY A 410 -3.59 5.52 15.17
N HIS A 411 -2.61 6.32 14.76
CA HIS A 411 -2.83 7.48 13.91
C HIS A 411 -2.07 7.41 12.58
N ILE A 412 -2.75 7.71 11.48
CA ILE A 412 -2.15 7.95 10.17
C ILE A 412 -2.21 9.46 9.90
N ASP A 413 -1.05 10.11 9.85
CA ASP A 413 -0.90 11.54 9.58
C ASP A 413 -0.19 11.74 8.25
N VAL A 414 -0.88 12.28 7.25
CA VAL A 414 -0.34 12.55 5.91
C VAL A 414 -0.55 14.01 5.58
N SER A 415 0.54 14.78 5.55
CA SER A 415 0.49 16.22 5.39
C SER A 415 1.51 16.84 4.44
N GLY A 416 1.07 17.85 3.70
CA GLY A 416 1.93 18.65 2.82
C GLY A 416 2.55 17.90 1.63
N ALA A 417 2.05 16.71 1.28
CA ALA A 417 2.58 15.88 0.20
C ALA A 417 1.97 16.23 -1.18
N LEU A 418 2.69 15.86 -2.24
CA LEU A 418 2.24 15.92 -3.63
C LEU A 418 2.01 14.50 -4.18
N TYR A 419 0.81 14.25 -4.69
CA TYR A 419 0.45 13.01 -5.35
C TYR A 419 -0.03 13.31 -6.77
N GLU A 420 0.76 12.90 -7.76
CA GLU A 420 0.43 13.14 -9.16
C GLU A 420 0.80 11.99 -10.09
N GLY A 421 -0.04 11.78 -11.12
CA GLY A 421 0.24 10.84 -12.20
C GLY A 421 0.26 9.37 -11.80
N MET A 422 -0.17 9.02 -10.58
CA MET A 422 -0.33 7.62 -10.20
C MET A 422 -1.58 7.03 -10.84
N MET A 423 -1.62 5.71 -10.92
CA MET A 423 -2.68 4.98 -11.62
C MET A 423 -3.80 4.51 -10.68
N ASP A 424 -3.74 4.78 -9.38
CA ASP A 424 -4.88 4.64 -8.47
C ASP A 424 -4.91 5.76 -7.40
N ASP A 425 -5.52 5.53 -6.24
CA ASP A 425 -5.80 6.56 -5.25
C ASP A 425 -4.53 7.16 -4.62
N ALA A 426 -4.59 8.41 -4.14
CA ALA A 426 -3.48 8.99 -3.38
C ALA A 426 -3.32 8.32 -2.01
N ILE A 427 -4.45 8.00 -1.38
CA ILE A 427 -4.53 7.31 -0.10
C ILE A 427 -5.76 6.40 -0.10
N ASN A 428 -5.57 5.15 0.33
CA ASN A 428 -6.65 4.24 0.72
C ASN A 428 -6.38 3.72 2.14
N VAL A 429 -7.34 3.89 3.05
CA VAL A 429 -7.26 3.38 4.44
C VAL A 429 -8.45 2.47 4.72
N HIS A 430 -8.18 1.20 4.99
CA HIS A 430 -9.23 0.21 5.23
C HIS A 430 -8.82 -0.90 6.21
N SER A 431 -9.81 -1.64 6.72
CA SER A 431 -9.62 -2.99 7.25
C SER A 431 -9.85 -4.03 6.15
N THR A 432 -9.20 -5.17 6.24
CA THR A 432 -9.53 -6.34 5.43
C THR A 432 -10.50 -7.21 6.20
N SER A 433 -11.67 -7.45 5.64
CA SER A 433 -12.64 -8.41 6.17
C SER A 433 -12.42 -9.80 5.60
N LEU A 434 -12.80 -10.82 6.37
CA LEU A 434 -12.83 -12.21 5.93
C LEU A 434 -14.29 -12.67 5.89
N GLU A 435 -14.67 -13.36 4.81
CA GLU A 435 -15.97 -14.02 4.76
C GLU A 435 -15.98 -15.20 5.75
N ILE A 436 -17.07 -15.38 6.47
CA ILE A 436 -17.35 -16.60 7.23
C ILE A 436 -17.90 -17.62 6.24
N GLU A 437 -17.05 -18.52 5.75
CA GLU A 437 -17.43 -19.54 4.77
C GLU A 437 -18.16 -20.71 5.45
N GLN A 438 -17.80 -21.04 6.70
CA GLN A 438 -18.40 -22.14 7.44
C GLN A 438 -18.49 -21.87 8.95
N VAL A 439 -19.65 -22.13 9.55
CA VAL A 439 -19.83 -22.22 11.01
C VAL A 439 -19.79 -23.70 11.42
N ARG A 440 -18.71 -24.13 12.06
CA ARG A 440 -18.51 -25.55 12.47
C ARG A 440 -19.14 -25.87 13.81
N SER A 441 -19.13 -24.89 14.72
CA SER A 441 -19.78 -24.95 16.02
C SER A 441 -20.08 -23.52 16.48
N PRO A 442 -20.80 -23.31 17.60
CA PRO A 442 -21.04 -21.97 18.11
C PRO A 442 -19.76 -21.15 18.37
N ARG A 443 -18.58 -21.78 18.47
CA ARG A 443 -17.31 -21.11 18.77
C ARG A 443 -16.22 -21.35 17.74
N GLU A 444 -16.50 -22.02 16.63
CA GLU A 444 -15.49 -22.33 15.62
C GLU A 444 -16.03 -22.03 14.21
N ILE A 445 -15.29 -21.17 13.51
CA ILE A 445 -15.61 -20.72 12.16
C ILE A 445 -14.43 -20.90 11.23
N VAL A 446 -14.71 -21.21 9.97
CA VAL A 446 -13.75 -21.12 8.88
C VAL A 446 -14.01 -19.83 8.13
N CYS A 447 -12.99 -19.00 8.05
CA CYS A 447 -13.02 -17.71 7.38
C CYS A 447 -12.13 -17.74 6.15
N ARG A 448 -12.50 -16.97 5.12
CA ARG A 448 -11.84 -16.97 3.83
C ARG A 448 -11.46 -15.57 3.37
N TYR A 449 -10.24 -15.43 2.85
CA TYR A 449 -9.82 -14.30 2.03
C TYR A 449 -10.43 -14.42 0.63
N ARG A 450 -11.24 -13.44 0.23
CA ARG A 450 -11.99 -13.54 -1.02
C ARG A 450 -11.30 -12.90 -2.21
N HIS A 451 -10.50 -11.87 -1.97
CA HIS A 451 -9.71 -11.25 -3.03
C HIS A 451 -8.29 -11.88 -3.07
N PRO A 452 -7.82 -12.35 -4.25
CA PRO A 452 -6.52 -13.03 -4.35
C PRO A 452 -5.32 -12.14 -3.98
N GLN A 453 -5.47 -10.82 -4.07
CA GLN A 453 -4.43 -9.87 -3.66
C GLN A 453 -4.44 -9.55 -2.16
N ALA A 454 -5.42 -10.05 -1.39
CA ALA A 454 -5.51 -9.85 0.06
C ALA A 454 -5.09 -11.09 0.86
N ILE A 455 -4.71 -12.19 0.21
CA ILE A 455 -4.48 -13.47 0.86
C ILE A 455 -3.23 -13.46 1.75
N GLY A 456 -3.22 -14.35 2.74
CA GLY A 456 -1.99 -14.86 3.36
C GLY A 456 -1.28 -13.97 4.40
N PHE A 457 -1.58 -12.68 4.50
CA PHE A 457 -1.08 -11.81 5.59
C PHE A 457 -1.98 -11.88 6.83
N GLU A 458 -1.43 -11.66 8.04
CA GLU A 458 -2.14 -11.95 9.29
C GLU A 458 -3.23 -10.89 9.66
N VAL A 459 -4.45 -11.02 9.14
CA VAL A 459 -5.58 -10.10 9.44
C VAL A 459 -5.99 -10.15 10.92
N VAL A 460 -5.96 -11.35 11.53
CA VAL A 460 -6.33 -11.60 12.93
C VAL A 460 -5.27 -12.48 13.60
N LEU A 461 -4.86 -12.10 14.79
CA LEU A 461 -4.06 -12.90 15.70
C LEU A 461 -4.87 -13.38 16.92
N PRO A 462 -4.44 -14.47 17.58
CA PRO A 462 -5.00 -14.89 18.86
C PRO A 462 -4.97 -13.76 19.89
N GLY A 463 -6.04 -13.65 20.65
CA GLY A 463 -6.26 -12.58 21.63
C GLY A 463 -6.86 -11.31 21.04
N GLU A 464 -6.98 -11.15 19.71
CA GLU A 464 -7.51 -9.91 19.11
C GLU A 464 -9.05 -9.90 19.02
N ALA A 465 -9.63 -8.70 19.12
CA ALA A 465 -11.06 -8.45 19.05
C ALA A 465 -11.60 -8.52 17.61
N LEU A 466 -12.82 -9.04 17.46
CA LEU A 466 -13.47 -9.27 16.18
C LEU A 466 -14.80 -8.52 16.10
N GLN A 467 -14.99 -7.76 15.03
CA GLN A 467 -16.26 -7.18 14.67
C GLN A 467 -16.91 -8.04 13.58
N PHE A 468 -18.13 -8.53 13.84
CA PHE A 468 -18.89 -9.30 12.85
C PHE A 468 -19.78 -8.36 12.02
N ILE A 469 -19.97 -8.70 10.75
CA ILE A 469 -20.62 -7.87 9.72
C ILE A 469 -21.63 -8.74 8.97
N HIS A 470 -22.89 -8.32 8.93
CA HIS A 470 -23.91 -9.00 8.12
C HIS A 470 -23.67 -8.77 6.62
N GLY A 471 -23.50 -9.84 5.83
CA GLY A 471 -23.02 -9.75 4.45
C GLY A 471 -23.95 -8.98 3.50
N GLN A 472 -25.27 -9.11 3.66
CA GLN A 472 -26.26 -8.46 2.77
C GLN A 472 -26.48 -6.98 3.09
N THR A 473 -26.34 -6.60 4.36
CA THR A 473 -26.72 -5.26 4.86
C THR A 473 -25.52 -4.43 5.33
N LEU A 474 -24.33 -5.02 5.40
CA LEU A 474 -23.10 -4.47 5.99
C LEU A 474 -23.27 -3.99 7.44
N GLN A 475 -24.34 -4.37 8.13
CA GLN A 475 -24.54 -3.94 9.52
C GLN A 475 -23.58 -4.69 10.45
N ASN A 476 -22.91 -3.93 11.30
CA ASN A 476 -22.08 -4.48 12.37
C ASN A 476 -22.94 -5.07 13.48
N THR A 477 -22.51 -6.19 14.08
CA THR A 477 -23.08 -6.68 15.34
C THR A 477 -22.83 -5.68 16.47
N LYS A 478 -23.74 -5.63 17.44
CA LYS A 478 -23.62 -4.76 18.63
C LYS A 478 -22.47 -5.17 19.55
N GLU A 479 -22.20 -6.47 19.62
CA GLU A 479 -21.15 -7.05 20.44
C GLU A 479 -19.98 -7.51 19.56
N THR A 480 -18.76 -7.30 20.04
CA THR A 480 -17.53 -7.81 19.45
C THR A 480 -17.17 -9.17 20.06
N GLY A 481 -16.57 -10.06 19.26
CA GLY A 481 -15.95 -11.29 19.75
C GLY A 481 -14.46 -11.13 20.06
N ARG A 482 -13.81 -12.22 20.46
CA ARG A 482 -12.34 -12.31 20.60
C ARG A 482 -11.86 -13.67 20.07
N ALA A 483 -10.77 -13.66 19.32
CA ALA A 483 -10.13 -14.87 18.81
C ALA A 483 -9.38 -15.57 19.95
N GLN A 484 -9.82 -16.76 20.38
CA GLN A 484 -9.06 -17.60 21.31
C GLN A 484 -7.86 -18.25 20.61
N ALA A 485 -8.07 -18.75 19.40
CA ALA A 485 -7.03 -19.36 18.59
C ALA A 485 -7.32 -19.11 17.12
N VAL A 486 -6.25 -18.97 16.34
CA VAL A 486 -6.30 -18.83 14.89
C VAL A 486 -5.34 -19.87 14.32
N THR A 487 -5.81 -20.63 13.34
CA THR A 487 -5.02 -21.64 12.64
C THR A 487 -5.16 -21.40 11.16
N LYS A 488 -4.04 -21.18 10.47
CA LYS A 488 -4.02 -21.12 9.01
C LYS A 488 -4.25 -22.52 8.45
N LEU A 489 -5.27 -22.69 7.62
CA LEU A 489 -5.56 -23.97 6.95
C LEU A 489 -4.81 -24.04 5.60
N ASP A 490 -4.83 -22.94 4.86
CA ASP A 490 -4.10 -22.72 3.61
C ASP A 490 -3.94 -21.21 3.37
N GLU A 491 -3.50 -20.77 2.18
CA GLU A 491 -3.32 -19.36 1.84
C GLU A 491 -4.61 -18.53 1.88
N GLU A 492 -5.77 -19.14 1.64
CA GLU A 492 -7.08 -18.48 1.55
C GLU A 492 -7.94 -18.67 2.81
N HIS A 493 -7.65 -19.66 3.67
CA HIS A 493 -8.55 -20.02 4.77
C HIS A 493 -7.88 -19.98 6.16
N LEU A 494 -8.60 -19.39 7.11
CA LEU A 494 -8.30 -19.42 8.54
C LEU A 494 -9.38 -20.16 9.31
N LEU A 495 -8.99 -21.06 10.20
CA LEU A 495 -9.86 -21.58 11.26
C LEU A 495 -9.71 -20.69 12.50
N ILE A 496 -10.81 -20.05 12.90
CA ILE A 496 -10.84 -19.19 14.08
C ILE A 496 -11.72 -19.84 15.15
N ARG A 497 -11.15 -20.01 16.35
CA ARG A 497 -11.87 -20.40 17.56
C ARG A 497 -12.10 -19.18 18.42
N LEU A 498 -13.33 -18.98 18.87
CA LEU A 498 -13.78 -17.82 19.62
C LEU A 498 -13.79 -18.08 21.14
N GLU A 499 -13.51 -17.05 21.93
CA GLU A 499 -13.60 -17.11 23.39
C GLU A 499 -15.05 -17.23 23.91
N ALA A 500 -16.01 -16.70 23.17
CA ALA A 500 -17.45 -16.78 23.42
C ALA A 500 -18.18 -17.30 22.16
N PRO A 501 -19.42 -17.79 22.27
CA PRO A 501 -20.20 -18.17 21.09
C PRO A 501 -20.36 -16.99 20.11
N LEU A 502 -20.56 -17.29 18.83
CA LEU A 502 -20.91 -16.31 17.81
C LEU A 502 -22.12 -15.48 18.23
N PRO A 503 -22.16 -14.18 17.89
CA PRO A 503 -23.37 -13.36 18.05
C PRO A 503 -24.57 -13.99 17.33
N GLU A 504 -25.76 -13.81 17.90
CA GLU A 504 -27.00 -14.28 17.28
C GLU A 504 -27.21 -13.65 15.90
N GLY A 505 -27.61 -14.46 14.92
CA GLY A 505 -27.87 -14.03 13.55
C GLY A 505 -26.65 -13.96 12.64
N ILE A 506 -25.44 -14.28 13.14
CA ILE A 506 -24.27 -14.46 12.27
C ILE A 506 -24.25 -15.87 11.68
N GLU A 507 -24.11 -15.95 10.36
CA GLU A 507 -24.12 -17.20 9.61
C GLU A 507 -23.08 -17.24 8.48
N ALA A 508 -23.04 -18.33 7.72
CA ALA A 508 -22.15 -18.43 6.57
C ALA A 508 -22.55 -17.42 5.48
N GLY A 509 -21.59 -16.72 4.90
CA GLY A 509 -21.79 -15.60 3.97
C GLY A 509 -21.81 -14.21 4.62
N ASP A 510 -21.80 -14.15 5.95
CA ASP A 510 -21.41 -12.95 6.69
C ASP A 510 -19.89 -12.77 6.71
N ALA A 511 -19.40 -11.68 7.29
CA ALA A 511 -17.97 -11.41 7.38
C ALA A 511 -17.55 -11.02 8.79
N LEU A 512 -16.23 -10.97 9.00
CA LEU A 512 -15.62 -10.38 10.18
C LEU A 512 -14.43 -9.50 9.81
N GLU A 513 -14.15 -8.52 10.66
CA GLU A 513 -12.95 -7.67 10.59
C GLU A 513 -12.31 -7.55 11.98
N ASN A 514 -11.10 -7.01 12.04
CA ASN A 514 -10.34 -6.90 13.27
C ASN A 514 -10.63 -5.59 14.00
N ALA A 515 -11.30 -5.68 15.16
CA ALA A 515 -11.77 -4.52 15.90
C ALA A 515 -10.66 -3.78 16.67
N ASP A 516 -9.48 -4.39 16.83
CA ASP A 516 -8.31 -3.75 17.45
C ASP A 516 -7.48 -2.92 16.44
N TRP A 517 -7.76 -3.05 15.14
CA TRP A 517 -6.96 -2.50 14.06
C TRP A 517 -7.71 -1.48 13.20
N TYR A 518 -8.11 -0.39 13.86
CA TYR A 518 -8.68 0.79 13.20
C TYR A 518 -7.81 2.03 13.45
N PRO A 519 -7.33 2.71 12.40
CA PRO A 519 -6.56 3.93 12.55
C PRO A 519 -7.48 5.16 12.51
N SER A 520 -7.16 6.18 13.29
CA SER A 520 -7.63 7.55 13.01
C SER A 520 -6.77 8.17 11.90
N VAL A 521 -7.31 9.11 11.13
CA VAL A 521 -6.62 9.66 9.95
C VAL A 521 -6.65 11.18 9.93
N SER A 522 -5.49 11.80 9.69
CA SER A 522 -5.36 13.20 9.30
C SER A 522 -4.76 13.27 7.90
N PHE A 523 -5.52 13.79 6.94
CA PHE A 523 -5.06 14.03 5.57
C PHE A 523 -5.13 15.53 5.29
N CYS A 524 -4.02 16.24 5.47
CA CYS A 524 -4.01 17.70 5.61
C CYS A 524 -3.04 18.43 4.68
N GLY A 525 -3.51 19.45 3.96
CA GLY A 525 -2.63 20.34 3.17
C GLY A 525 -1.94 19.68 1.98
N ASN A 526 -2.45 18.55 1.48
CA ASN A 526 -1.86 17.82 0.36
C ASN A 526 -2.36 18.35 -0.99
N THR A 527 -1.60 18.09 -2.06
CA THR A 527 -2.05 18.31 -3.44
C THR A 527 -2.18 16.96 -4.15
N ILE A 528 -3.36 16.67 -4.68
CA ILE A 528 -3.71 15.43 -5.37
C ILE A 528 -4.15 15.81 -6.78
N ARG A 529 -3.44 15.37 -7.81
CA ARG A 529 -3.77 15.78 -9.18
C ARG A 529 -3.48 14.78 -10.27
N HIS A 530 -4.29 14.85 -11.34
CA HIS A 530 -4.05 14.16 -12.61
C HIS A 530 -3.78 12.65 -12.45
N ASN A 531 -4.49 12.02 -11.52
CA ASN A 531 -4.38 10.60 -11.26
C ASN A 531 -5.65 9.86 -11.70
N ARG A 532 -5.47 8.64 -12.17
CA ARG A 532 -6.49 7.59 -12.05
C ARG A 532 -6.37 7.08 -10.61
N ALA A 533 -7.40 6.70 -9.85
CA ALA A 533 -8.84 6.84 -10.09
C ALA A 533 -9.42 7.89 -9.12
N ARG A 534 -9.65 7.54 -7.84
CA ARG A 534 -10.16 8.50 -6.84
C ARG A 534 -9.01 9.35 -6.30
N GLY A 535 -9.33 10.47 -5.65
CA GLY A 535 -8.34 11.25 -4.92
C GLY A 535 -7.93 10.53 -3.63
N SER A 536 -8.91 10.21 -2.79
CA SER A 536 -8.72 9.50 -1.52
C SER A 536 -9.88 8.55 -1.23
N LEU A 537 -9.59 7.43 -0.58
CA LEU A 537 -10.56 6.44 -0.14
C LEU A 537 -10.39 6.14 1.36
N PHE A 538 -11.48 6.18 2.12
CA PHE A 538 -11.42 5.91 3.56
C PHE A 538 -12.54 4.98 4.05
N THR A 539 -12.16 4.01 4.88
CA THR A 539 -13.02 3.08 5.62
C THR A 539 -12.43 2.75 6.98
N THR A 540 -12.76 3.55 7.99
CA THR A 540 -12.37 3.31 9.39
C THR A 540 -13.41 3.90 10.34
N PRO A 541 -13.75 3.23 11.47
CA PRO A 541 -14.66 3.76 12.48
C PRO A 541 -14.05 4.83 13.39
N ARG A 542 -12.73 5.06 13.29
CA ARG A 542 -12.07 6.14 14.02
C ARG A 542 -12.18 7.46 13.27
N PRO A 543 -11.98 8.61 13.94
CA PRO A 543 -12.10 9.91 13.32
C PRO A 543 -11.19 10.10 12.10
N ILE A 544 -11.74 10.72 11.07
CA ILE A 544 -11.04 11.12 9.85
C ILE A 544 -11.16 12.64 9.69
N LEU A 545 -10.02 13.30 9.49
CA LEU A 545 -9.93 14.72 9.14
C LEU A 545 -9.32 14.85 7.75
N VAL A 546 -10.07 15.46 6.82
CA VAL A 546 -9.59 15.85 5.48
C VAL A 546 -9.64 17.37 5.40
N GLU A 547 -8.48 18.02 5.57
CA GLU A 547 -8.40 19.47 5.72
C GLU A 547 -7.41 20.16 4.79
N GLY A 548 -7.84 21.26 4.15
CA GLY A 548 -6.90 22.14 3.44
C GLY A 548 -6.22 21.52 2.21
N ASN A 549 -6.73 20.40 1.69
CA ASN A 549 -6.17 19.72 0.53
C ASN A 549 -6.63 20.36 -0.77
N ARG A 550 -5.89 20.09 -1.85
CA ARG A 550 -6.23 20.49 -3.22
C ARG A 550 -6.40 19.24 -4.07
N PHE A 551 -7.64 18.93 -4.43
CA PHE A 551 -7.99 17.86 -5.37
C PHE A 551 -8.20 18.49 -6.74
N ILE A 552 -7.33 18.18 -7.69
CA ILE A 552 -7.24 18.86 -8.99
C ILE A 552 -7.29 17.80 -10.09
N TRP A 553 -8.41 17.66 -10.78
CA TRP A 553 -8.52 16.75 -11.94
C TRP A 553 -8.21 15.29 -11.59
N SER A 554 -8.75 14.81 -10.45
CA SER A 554 -8.86 13.37 -10.23
C SER A 554 -9.88 12.80 -11.21
N SER A 555 -9.55 11.65 -11.78
CA SER A 555 -10.39 10.98 -12.78
C SER A 555 -11.76 10.62 -12.22
N GLY A 556 -11.82 10.05 -11.02
CA GLY A 556 -13.05 9.76 -10.27
C GLY A 556 -13.28 10.75 -9.13
N SER A 557 -14.01 10.31 -8.11
CA SER A 557 -14.32 11.10 -6.92
C SER A 557 -13.05 11.62 -6.26
N ALA A 558 -13.06 12.87 -5.81
CA ALA A 558 -11.99 13.40 -4.99
C ALA A 558 -11.91 12.64 -3.65
N ILE A 559 -13.06 12.35 -3.06
CA ILE A 559 -13.16 11.59 -1.80
C ILE A 559 -14.22 10.50 -1.97
N LEU A 560 -13.86 9.26 -1.64
CA LEU A 560 -14.77 8.12 -1.57
C LEU A 560 -14.77 7.54 -0.14
N LEU A 561 -15.94 7.48 0.50
CA LEU A 561 -16.17 6.55 1.60
C LEU A 561 -16.75 5.26 1.02
N ALA A 562 -15.92 4.22 0.99
CA ALA A 562 -16.27 2.91 0.48
C ALA A 562 -16.76 2.00 1.62
N GLY A 563 -16.84 0.70 1.36
CA GLY A 563 -17.09 -0.30 2.39
C GLY A 563 -17.81 -1.48 1.78
N ASP A 564 -17.17 -2.63 1.80
CA ASP A 564 -17.74 -3.85 1.27
C ASP A 564 -17.27 -5.09 2.05
N ALA A 565 -18.06 -6.15 1.94
CA ALA A 565 -17.73 -7.49 2.44
C ALA A 565 -18.19 -8.53 1.40
N GLN A 566 -17.96 -8.24 0.12
CA GLN A 566 -18.56 -9.00 -0.99
C GLN A 566 -17.69 -9.09 -2.24
N GLY A 567 -16.99 -8.01 -2.58
CA GLY A 567 -16.13 -7.88 -3.75
C GLY A 567 -14.67 -7.74 -3.33
N TRP A 568 -14.27 -6.54 -2.90
CA TRP A 568 -12.91 -6.24 -2.44
C TRP A 568 -12.66 -6.74 -1.01
N TYR A 569 -13.71 -6.85 -0.20
CA TYR A 569 -13.64 -7.13 1.24
C TYR A 569 -12.85 -6.06 2.01
N GLU A 570 -12.90 -4.82 1.52
CA GLU A 570 -12.35 -3.65 2.19
C GLU A 570 -13.43 -3.04 3.08
N SER A 571 -13.34 -3.33 4.37
CA SER A 571 -14.34 -2.98 5.37
C SER A 571 -13.85 -1.84 6.26
N GLY A 572 -14.77 -1.30 7.05
CA GLY A 572 -14.49 -0.21 7.99
C GLY A 572 -15.60 0.82 7.96
N ARG A 573 -16.56 0.68 8.89
CA ARG A 573 -17.70 1.57 9.01
C ARG A 573 -17.26 2.98 9.45
N CYS A 574 -17.26 3.98 8.56
CA CYS A 574 -16.98 5.38 8.94
C CYS A 574 -18.04 5.98 9.88
N LEU A 575 -17.62 6.48 11.04
CA LEU A 575 -18.49 7.02 12.09
C LEU A 575 -18.19 8.47 12.49
N ASP A 576 -17.14 9.09 11.95
CA ASP A 576 -16.78 10.47 12.21
C ASP A 576 -15.84 10.98 11.10
N LEU A 577 -16.37 11.82 10.22
CA LEU A 577 -15.62 12.42 9.12
C LEU A 577 -15.83 13.93 9.07
N THR A 578 -14.72 14.67 9.05
CA THR A 578 -14.71 16.10 8.76
C THR A 578 -13.93 16.38 7.48
N ILE A 579 -14.60 16.96 6.49
CA ILE A 579 -14.03 17.47 5.23
C ILE A 579 -14.15 18.99 5.26
N ARG A 580 -13.04 19.71 5.48
CA ARG A 580 -13.08 21.16 5.62
C ARG A 580 -11.96 21.94 4.94
N GLY A 581 -12.28 23.12 4.42
CA GLY A 581 -11.29 24.02 3.85
C GLY A 581 -10.55 23.48 2.62
N ASN A 582 -11.07 22.44 1.94
CA ASN A 582 -10.45 21.85 0.77
C ASN A 582 -10.84 22.60 -0.51
N LEU A 583 -9.98 22.51 -1.54
CA LEU A 583 -10.27 22.91 -2.91
C LEU A 583 -10.56 21.65 -3.74
N PHE A 584 -11.70 21.65 -4.42
CA PHE A 584 -12.07 20.67 -5.44
C PHE A 584 -12.13 21.39 -6.79
N GLU A 585 -11.23 21.03 -7.69
CA GLU A 585 -11.07 21.66 -9.00
C GLU A 585 -11.21 20.60 -10.10
N HIS A 586 -12.34 20.66 -10.82
CA HIS A 586 -12.66 19.77 -11.96
C HIS A 586 -12.38 18.29 -11.69
N ASN A 587 -12.89 17.74 -10.60
CA ASN A 587 -12.85 16.30 -10.31
C ASN A 587 -13.95 15.55 -11.06
N LEU A 588 -13.94 14.21 -10.99
CA LEU A 588 -14.97 13.36 -11.60
C LEU A 588 -15.00 13.47 -13.14
N THR A 589 -13.82 13.59 -13.76
CA THR A 589 -13.65 13.80 -15.21
C THR A 589 -13.87 12.55 -16.04
N ASN A 590 -14.10 11.41 -15.40
CA ASN A 590 -14.21 10.08 -15.98
C ASN A 590 -15.12 9.22 -15.10
N ILE A 591 -15.68 8.13 -15.65
CA ILE A 591 -16.65 7.28 -14.95
C ILE A 591 -15.94 6.09 -14.32
N PHE A 592 -16.00 5.95 -13.00
CA PHE A 592 -15.47 4.79 -12.26
C PHE A 592 -16.55 4.15 -11.38
N GLY A 593 -16.33 2.88 -11.02
CA GLY A 593 -17.18 2.21 -10.06
C GLY A 593 -17.22 2.99 -8.74
N TYR A 594 -18.42 3.16 -8.19
CA TYR A 594 -18.69 3.82 -6.90
C TYR A 594 -18.33 5.31 -6.83
N THR A 595 -18.01 5.96 -7.95
CA THR A 595 -17.69 7.40 -8.01
C THR A 595 -18.84 8.19 -8.65
N GLU A 596 -19.87 8.48 -7.87
CA GLU A 596 -21.10 9.12 -8.38
C GLU A 596 -21.20 10.61 -8.04
N GLY A 597 -20.22 11.15 -7.30
CA GLY A 597 -20.07 12.57 -7.01
C GLY A 597 -18.63 12.92 -6.66
N ILE A 598 -18.30 14.22 -6.62
CA ILE A 598 -16.97 14.71 -6.20
C ILE A 598 -16.62 14.12 -4.82
N ILE A 599 -17.59 14.13 -3.91
CA ILE A 599 -17.57 13.35 -2.67
C ILE A 599 -18.61 12.23 -2.83
N SER A 600 -18.18 10.98 -2.75
CA SER A 600 -19.06 9.81 -2.80
C SER A 600 -19.05 9.08 -1.46
N ILE A 601 -20.23 8.83 -0.90
CA ILE A 601 -20.44 7.95 0.23
C ILE A 601 -21.17 6.73 -0.32
N TYR A 602 -20.41 5.69 -0.67
CA TYR A 602 -20.91 4.57 -1.45
C TYR A 602 -20.42 3.22 -0.93
N PRO A 603 -20.94 2.77 0.22
CA PRO A 603 -20.78 1.39 0.66
C PRO A 603 -21.62 0.44 -0.21
N GLU A 604 -21.12 -0.78 -0.43
CA GLU A 604 -21.73 -1.82 -1.29
C GLU A 604 -22.83 -2.61 -0.57
N VAL A 605 -23.84 -1.89 -0.06
CA VAL A 605 -25.00 -2.48 0.61
C VAL A 605 -25.95 -3.10 -0.43
N ARG A 606 -26.11 -4.44 -0.42
CA ARG A 606 -27.00 -5.15 -1.37
C ARG A 606 -28.47 -4.95 -1.06
N LYS A 607 -28.82 -4.91 0.22
CA LYS A 607 -30.20 -4.80 0.70
C LYS A 607 -30.40 -3.61 1.64
N PRO A 608 -30.26 -2.37 1.13
CA PRO A 608 -30.39 -1.17 1.95
C PRO A 608 -31.78 -1.00 2.58
N GLU A 609 -32.81 -1.63 2.00
CA GLU A 609 -34.18 -1.69 2.54
C GLU A 609 -34.32 -2.57 3.79
N GLU A 610 -33.42 -3.55 3.98
CA GLU A 610 -33.39 -4.43 5.17
C GLU A 610 -32.53 -3.83 6.30
N GLN A 611 -31.89 -2.69 6.09
CA GLN A 611 -31.06 -2.02 7.09
C GLN A 611 -31.90 -1.35 8.19
N THR A 612 -31.56 -1.66 9.44
CA THR A 612 -32.04 -0.96 10.64
C THR A 612 -31.15 0.23 11.02
N GLU A 613 -29.88 0.21 10.60
CA GLU A 613 -28.93 1.30 10.76
C GLU A 613 -28.22 1.63 9.44
N ARG A 614 -27.84 2.89 9.28
CA ARG A 614 -27.03 3.35 8.14
C ARG A 614 -25.56 3.03 8.36
N TYR A 615 -24.87 2.61 7.30
CA TYR A 615 -23.49 2.17 7.39
C TYR A 615 -22.61 3.34 7.81
N HIS A 616 -22.52 4.42 7.03
CA HIS A 616 -21.71 5.57 7.43
C HIS A 616 -22.48 6.60 8.26
N GLY A 617 -21.78 7.30 9.16
CA GLY A 617 -22.38 8.23 10.11
C GLY A 617 -21.52 9.46 10.42
N ASN A 618 -22.18 10.55 10.83
CA ASN A 618 -21.57 11.79 11.35
C ASN A 618 -20.53 12.39 10.39
N ILE A 619 -21.04 12.99 9.31
CA ILE A 619 -20.23 13.46 8.19
C ILE A 619 -20.44 14.96 8.03
N LEU A 620 -19.37 15.72 8.26
CA LEU A 620 -19.33 17.17 8.15
C LEU A 620 -18.53 17.59 6.92
N ILE A 621 -19.16 18.33 6.01
CA ILE A 621 -18.56 18.88 4.80
C ILE A 621 -18.76 20.39 4.83
N GLU A 622 -17.74 21.15 5.24
CA GLU A 622 -17.88 22.59 5.45
C GLU A 622 -16.69 23.46 5.03
N GLY A 623 -16.96 24.69 4.59
CA GLY A 623 -15.92 25.65 4.28
C GLY A 623 -15.04 25.27 3.07
N ASN A 624 -15.48 24.33 2.24
CA ASN A 624 -14.75 23.90 1.05
C ASN A 624 -15.08 24.79 -0.15
N THR A 625 -14.19 24.82 -1.14
CA THR A 625 -14.40 25.49 -2.43
C THR A 625 -14.49 24.46 -3.55
N PHE A 626 -15.59 24.45 -4.28
CA PHE A 626 -15.82 23.65 -5.47
C PHE A 626 -15.80 24.56 -6.70
N LEU A 627 -14.79 24.37 -7.56
CA LEU A 627 -14.67 24.99 -8.88
C LEU A 627 -14.81 23.86 -9.91
N THR A 628 -16.02 23.70 -10.45
CA THR A 628 -16.31 22.48 -11.21
C THR A 628 -17.33 22.70 -12.32
N HIS A 629 -17.20 21.90 -13.36
CA HIS A 629 -18.29 21.65 -14.27
C HIS A 629 -19.49 21.01 -13.54
N ARG A 630 -20.66 21.01 -14.18
CA ARG A 630 -21.90 20.46 -13.59
C ARG A 630 -21.80 18.95 -13.37
N VAL A 631 -21.55 18.54 -12.13
CA VAL A 631 -21.56 17.15 -11.65
C VAL A 631 -22.07 17.11 -10.21
N PRO A 632 -22.42 15.92 -9.66
CA PRO A 632 -22.85 15.83 -8.28
C PRO A 632 -21.70 16.21 -7.36
N LEU A 633 -21.95 17.12 -6.43
CA LEU A 633 -20.99 17.47 -5.39
C LEU A 633 -20.94 16.35 -4.35
N LEU A 634 -22.11 15.80 -4.02
CA LEU A 634 -22.28 14.74 -3.04
C LEU A 634 -23.23 13.67 -3.57
N PHE A 635 -22.72 12.45 -3.64
CA PHE A 635 -23.52 11.24 -3.71
C PHE A 635 -23.48 10.53 -2.34
N ALA A 636 -24.62 10.03 -1.86
CA ALA A 636 -24.65 9.20 -0.66
C ALA A 636 -25.69 8.08 -0.73
N ILE A 637 -25.28 6.88 -0.31
CA ILE A 637 -26.17 5.77 0.03
C ILE A 637 -25.85 5.21 1.41
N SER A 638 -26.88 4.83 2.18
CA SER A 638 -26.74 4.25 3.52
C SER A 638 -25.89 5.10 4.46
N ALA A 639 -26.25 6.38 4.59
CA ALA A 639 -25.53 7.34 5.43
C ALA A 639 -26.46 8.10 6.38
N ARG A 640 -25.96 8.47 7.56
CA ARG A 640 -26.70 9.26 8.55
C ARG A 640 -25.91 10.46 9.05
N GLY A 641 -26.57 11.57 9.34
CA GLY A 641 -25.94 12.71 10.01
C GLY A 641 -25.00 13.47 9.07
N ILE A 642 -25.44 13.71 7.83
CA ILE A 642 -24.68 14.47 6.84
C ILE A 642 -24.96 15.96 7.04
N ARG A 643 -23.91 16.78 7.10
CA ARG A 643 -23.99 18.25 7.17
C ARG A 643 -23.13 18.85 6.06
N PHE A 644 -23.77 19.35 5.00
CA PHE A 644 -23.10 20.05 3.90
C PHE A 644 -23.44 21.54 3.97
N ARG A 645 -22.53 22.36 4.49
CA ARG A 645 -22.80 23.78 4.79
C ARG A 645 -21.60 24.69 4.57
N ASN A 646 -21.83 25.98 4.37
CA ASN A 646 -20.78 27.00 4.24
C ASN A 646 -19.74 26.68 3.16
N ASN A 647 -20.10 25.92 2.13
CA ASN A 647 -19.23 25.61 1.01
C ASN A 647 -19.45 26.63 -0.11
N LYS A 648 -18.37 27.06 -0.74
CA LYS A 648 -18.41 27.88 -1.96
C LYS A 648 -18.47 26.96 -3.17
N VAL A 649 -19.46 27.14 -4.02
CA VAL A 649 -19.64 26.35 -5.24
C VAL A 649 -19.77 27.30 -6.42
N VAL A 650 -18.92 27.11 -7.41
CA VAL A 650 -19.00 27.80 -8.71
C VAL A 650 -19.10 26.72 -9.78
N PHE A 651 -20.24 26.71 -10.48
CA PHE A 651 -20.42 25.83 -11.63
C PHE A 651 -19.98 26.54 -12.91
N ASP A 652 -19.33 25.78 -13.78
CA ASP A 652 -19.09 26.17 -15.17
C ASP A 652 -19.58 25.11 -16.15
N ASP A 653 -19.50 25.43 -17.45
CA ASP A 653 -19.89 24.56 -18.56
C ASP A 653 -18.65 24.14 -19.38
N SER A 654 -17.47 24.04 -18.76
CA SER A 654 -16.20 23.71 -19.43
C SER A 654 -16.18 22.27 -19.97
N TYR A 655 -17.02 21.40 -19.42
CA TYR A 655 -17.15 19.99 -19.81
C TYR A 655 -18.62 19.59 -19.88
N ALA A 656 -18.94 18.72 -20.85
CA ALA A 656 -20.23 18.06 -20.89
C ALA A 656 -20.33 17.10 -19.67
N PRO A 657 -21.43 17.13 -18.92
CA PRO A 657 -21.62 16.26 -17.77
C PRO A 657 -21.65 14.80 -18.19
N MET A 658 -20.88 13.96 -17.50
CA MET A 658 -20.85 12.50 -17.68
C MET A 658 -21.63 11.76 -16.58
N HIS A 659 -22.03 12.49 -15.54
CA HIS A 659 -22.73 12.01 -14.35
C HIS A 659 -24.08 12.75 -14.25
N ASP A 660 -24.89 12.42 -13.23
CA ASP A 660 -26.10 13.17 -12.92
C ASP A 660 -25.77 14.67 -12.74
N GLU A 661 -26.60 15.57 -13.26
CA GLU A 661 -26.36 17.00 -13.11
C GLU A 661 -26.87 17.55 -11.76
N GLN A 662 -27.62 16.74 -10.98
CA GLN A 662 -28.09 17.12 -9.66
C GLN A 662 -26.91 17.25 -8.69
N PRO A 663 -26.73 18.40 -8.02
CA PRO A 663 -25.62 18.60 -7.08
C PRO A 663 -25.61 17.61 -5.90
N TYR A 664 -26.78 17.07 -5.55
CA TYR A 664 -27.00 16.17 -4.43
C TYR A 664 -27.82 14.96 -4.85
N VAL A 665 -27.26 13.76 -4.66
CA VAL A 665 -27.94 12.48 -4.94
C VAL A 665 -27.91 11.64 -3.67
N LEU A 666 -29.07 11.47 -3.02
CA LEU A 666 -29.18 10.78 -1.73
C LEU A 666 -30.12 9.57 -1.83
N ARG A 667 -29.67 8.42 -1.31
CA ARG A 667 -30.43 7.16 -1.29
C ARG A 667 -30.35 6.56 0.10
N HIS A 668 -31.49 6.19 0.70
CA HIS A 668 -31.52 5.59 2.04
C HIS A 668 -30.67 6.39 3.06
N CYS A 669 -30.76 7.72 3.04
CA CYS A 669 -30.02 8.59 3.96
C CYS A 669 -30.95 9.17 5.03
N GLU A 670 -30.41 9.43 6.22
CA GLU A 670 -31.15 9.96 7.37
C GLU A 670 -30.44 11.16 7.98
N ASP A 671 -31.22 12.09 8.56
CA ASP A 671 -30.69 13.26 9.25
C ASP A 671 -29.66 14.02 8.38
N VAL A 672 -30.14 14.67 7.31
CA VAL A 672 -29.31 15.34 6.32
C VAL A 672 -29.62 16.84 6.28
N GLU A 673 -28.58 17.66 6.34
CA GLU A 673 -28.63 19.11 6.14
C GLU A 673 -27.80 19.46 4.89
N LEU A 674 -28.44 20.07 3.89
CA LEU A 674 -27.80 20.53 2.66
C LEU A 674 -27.98 22.03 2.49
N GLN A 675 -26.91 22.75 2.16
CA GLN A 675 -27.02 24.15 1.76
C GLN A 675 -27.77 24.28 0.42
N PRO A 676 -28.58 25.33 0.23
CA PRO A 676 -29.24 25.59 -1.05
C PRO A 676 -28.22 26.01 -2.12
N LEU A 677 -28.44 25.54 -3.36
CA LEU A 677 -27.63 25.89 -4.52
C LEU A 677 -28.52 26.45 -5.64
N SER A 678 -28.03 27.47 -6.33
CA SER A 678 -28.61 27.99 -7.57
C SER A 678 -27.99 27.28 -8.78
N ARG A 679 -28.49 27.59 -9.99
CA ARG A 679 -27.93 27.06 -11.23
C ARG A 679 -26.46 27.46 -11.45
N GLU A 680 -26.03 28.61 -10.94
CA GLU A 680 -24.65 29.11 -11.03
C GLU A 680 -23.76 28.61 -9.88
N GLY A 681 -24.34 27.87 -8.92
CA GLY A 681 -23.68 27.39 -7.71
C GLY A 681 -24.21 28.11 -6.46
N SER A 682 -23.37 28.26 -5.44
CA SER A 682 -23.73 29.03 -4.25
C SER A 682 -23.84 30.50 -4.63
N ALA A 683 -24.98 31.14 -4.36
CA ALA A 683 -25.17 32.55 -4.71
C ALA A 683 -24.02 33.40 -4.11
N PRO A 684 -23.29 34.20 -4.91
CA PRO A 684 -22.31 35.13 -4.38
C PRO A 684 -23.04 36.18 -3.54
N GLY A 685 -23.02 36.03 -2.20
CA GLY A 685 -23.80 36.91 -1.33
C GLY A 685 -24.01 36.45 0.12
N ILE A 686 -23.55 35.26 0.52
CA ILE A 686 -23.31 34.96 1.94
C ILE A 686 -21.85 35.37 2.21
N GLU A 687 -21.67 36.42 3.01
CA GLU A 687 -20.41 37.16 3.20
C GLU A 687 -19.21 36.25 3.51
N GLY A 688 -18.15 36.32 2.69
CA GLY A 688 -16.94 35.54 2.91
C GLY A 688 -15.94 35.56 1.75
N ALA A 689 -15.26 36.70 1.59
CA ALA A 689 -14.03 36.92 0.82
C ALA A 689 -14.11 37.00 -0.73
N PRO A 690 -13.56 38.07 -1.33
CA PRO A 690 -13.43 38.21 -2.78
C PRO A 690 -12.31 37.30 -3.31
N LEU A 691 -12.60 36.56 -4.37
CA LEU A 691 -11.57 35.99 -5.23
C LEU A 691 -10.95 37.15 -6.02
N LYS A 692 -9.65 37.34 -5.90
CA LYS A 692 -8.87 38.08 -6.90
C LYS A 692 -8.19 37.06 -7.82
N PRO A 693 -8.08 37.40 -9.12
CA PRO A 693 -7.61 36.50 -10.18
C PRO A 693 -6.18 36.01 -9.99
#